data_AF-A0A8C5GSV4-F1
#
_entry.id   AF-A0A8C5GSV4-F1
#
_cell.length_a   1.000
_cell.length_b   1.000
_cell.length_c   1.000
_cell.angle_alpha   90.00
_cell.angle_beta   90.00
_cell.angle_gamma   90.00
#
_symmetry.space_group_name_H-M   'P 1'
#
loop_
_entity.id
_entity.type
_entity.pdbx_description
1 polymer ?
#
loop_
_entity_poly.entity_id
_entity_poly.type
_entity_poly.pdbx_seq_one_letter_code
_entity_poly.pdbx_strand_id
1 'polypeptide(L)'
;MCHIPLFCWITATVLEDMLKSREEGELPRTLTQIYSHYVVLQNKVKMVKFNGGAATDQHWSPQSRKMMESLRKLAFEQLQKGKLIFYESDLTECGMDLRAASVCSGVFTQVFREESSLYQDKVFTFIHLSLQEFLAALHVHQTFISSKVNLLEHQPQKKKSFKMSTIQKPTLNLLHQSAVDEALQSPNGHLDLFLRFLLGLSLPTNQRLLQGLLTQTGSDSQNNQKTVKYIKKKLSESLSTERSINLFHCLNEVNDHSLLEQIQQSMRSGCLSTEKLSPAQWSALVFILLSSQEHLDVFDLKRFSPSEDTFLKLLPVIKASKKVEYVTLEHVFNSVTDKHLFCGLSKRICAALSSVLSSQSSSVKHLDLSNNDLQDSGVKLLCEGLKSPHCKLDYLSLSGCVITEVGGASLAAALSSNSSSVRELDLSYNHPGDSAVKLLSQRLNTLRLSSCGLSERSCAALSSVLSSQSSSVKHLDLSNNDLQDSGVKLLCEGLKSPHCKLDSLSLSGCVITEVGGASLAAALSSNSSSVRELDLSYNHPGDSAVKLNMYVFKSISNCRLSLSSCGLSERSCAALSSVLSSQSSSVKHLDLSNNDLQDSGVKLLCEGLKSHHCKLDYLSLSGCVITEVGGASLAAALSSNSSSVRELDLSYNHPGDSAVKLLSQRLNTLRDEPKCKLLAENRNKLLHF
;
A
#
# COMPACT_ATOMS: atom_id res chain seq x y z
N MET A 1 -8.12 -4.88 15.13
CA MET A 1 -8.29 -5.99 16.11
C MET A 1 -8.69 -7.30 15.43
N CYS A 2 -9.59 -7.30 14.44
CA CYS A 2 -10.04 -8.52 13.73
C CYS A 2 -8.99 -9.24 12.83
N HIS A 3 -7.70 -8.91 12.98
CA HIS A 3 -6.61 -9.73 12.40
C HIS A 3 -6.16 -10.83 13.36
N ILE A 4 -6.54 -10.75 14.65
CA ILE A 4 -6.28 -11.79 15.65
C ILE A 4 -7.55 -12.64 15.76
N PRO A 5 -7.48 -13.96 15.49
CA PRO A 5 -8.65 -14.84 15.44
C PRO A 5 -9.55 -14.77 16.68
N LEU A 6 -8.97 -14.62 17.87
CA LEU A 6 -9.74 -14.53 19.10
C LEU A 6 -10.58 -13.24 19.18
N PHE A 7 -10.04 -12.09 18.79
CA PHE A 7 -10.84 -10.86 18.79
C PHE A 7 -12.00 -10.97 17.80
N CYS A 8 -11.82 -11.65 16.67
CA CYS A 8 -12.92 -11.99 15.76
C CYS A 8 -13.96 -12.86 16.44
N TRP A 9 -13.52 -13.92 17.11
CA TRP A 9 -14.41 -14.86 17.79
C TRP A 9 -15.24 -14.19 18.89
N ILE A 10 -14.61 -13.39 19.76
CA ILE A 10 -15.30 -12.62 20.81
C ILE A 10 -16.31 -11.66 20.19
N THR A 11 -15.89 -10.89 19.18
CA THR A 11 -16.76 -9.90 18.51
C THR A 11 -17.94 -10.58 17.82
N ALA A 12 -17.71 -11.66 17.08
CA ALA A 12 -18.75 -12.43 16.41
C ALA A 12 -19.75 -13.02 17.42
N THR A 13 -19.25 -13.57 18.53
CA THR A 13 -20.10 -14.14 19.59
C THR A 13 -21.02 -13.08 20.20
N VAL A 14 -20.49 -11.87 20.47
CA VAL A 14 -21.27 -10.76 21.01
C VAL A 14 -22.29 -10.24 20.00
N LEU A 15 -21.87 -10.00 18.75
CA LEU A 15 -22.76 -9.50 17.70
C LEU A 15 -23.87 -10.51 17.38
N GLU A 16 -23.57 -11.81 17.37
CA GLU A 16 -24.57 -12.86 17.16
C GLU A 16 -25.67 -12.85 18.23
N ASP A 17 -25.31 -12.70 19.51
CA ASP A 17 -26.29 -12.59 20.60
C ASP A 17 -27.15 -11.33 20.47
N MET A 18 -26.52 -10.17 20.23
CA MET A 18 -27.24 -8.89 20.10
C MET A 18 -28.17 -8.84 18.89
N LEU A 19 -27.79 -9.46 17.77
CA LEU A 19 -28.66 -9.53 16.58
C LEU A 19 -29.84 -10.49 16.77
N LYS A 20 -29.70 -11.52 17.63
CA LYS A 20 -30.78 -12.46 17.94
C LYS A 20 -31.79 -11.93 18.94
N SER A 21 -31.38 -11.07 19.88
CA SER A 21 -32.25 -10.60 20.97
C SER A 21 -33.33 -9.60 20.54
N ARG A 22 -33.34 -9.12 19.28
CA ARG A 22 -34.27 -8.08 18.75
C ARG A 22 -34.35 -6.80 19.59
N GLU A 23 -33.37 -6.55 20.46
CA GLU A 23 -33.27 -5.26 21.14
C GLU A 23 -32.80 -4.23 20.11
N GLU A 24 -33.58 -3.17 19.86
CA GLU A 24 -33.22 -2.01 19.01
C GLU A 24 -32.09 -1.16 19.64
N GLY A 25 -31.03 -1.80 20.15
CA GLY A 25 -29.89 -1.16 20.76
C GLY A 25 -28.79 -0.81 19.75
N GLU A 26 -28.03 0.25 20.02
CA GLU A 26 -26.82 0.53 19.25
C GLU A 26 -25.77 -0.58 19.41
N LEU A 27 -25.15 -1.00 18.31
CA LEU A 27 -24.05 -1.96 18.33
C LEU A 27 -22.83 -1.41 19.11
N PRO A 28 -22.06 -2.28 19.77
CA PRO A 28 -20.89 -1.86 20.54
C PRO A 28 -19.84 -1.23 19.61
N ARG A 29 -19.40 -0.02 19.97
CA ARG A 29 -18.41 0.78 19.23
C ARG A 29 -17.01 0.71 19.84
N THR A 30 -16.89 0.34 21.11
CA THR A 30 -15.60 0.26 21.83
C THR A 30 -15.25 -1.15 22.28
N LEU A 31 -13.96 -1.40 22.55
CA LEU A 31 -13.52 -2.73 23.00
C LEU A 31 -14.08 -3.05 24.38
N THR A 32 -14.18 -2.05 25.26
CA THR A 32 -14.77 -2.22 26.60
C THR A 32 -16.23 -2.64 26.51
N GLN A 33 -17.00 -2.09 25.57
CA GLN A 33 -18.39 -2.52 25.35
C GLN A 33 -18.45 -3.99 24.93
N ILE A 34 -17.67 -4.39 23.92
CA ILE A 34 -17.61 -5.77 23.44
C ILE A 34 -17.26 -6.73 24.60
N TYR A 35 -16.24 -6.42 25.39
CA TYR A 35 -15.81 -7.28 26.51
C TYR A 35 -16.83 -7.31 27.66
N SER A 36 -17.50 -6.18 27.92
CA SER A 36 -18.57 -6.12 28.92
C SER A 36 -19.73 -7.03 28.52
N HIS A 37 -20.19 -6.95 27.27
CA HIS A 37 -21.21 -7.85 26.73
C HIS A 37 -20.75 -9.30 26.77
N TYR A 38 -19.51 -9.57 26.37
CA TYR A 38 -18.96 -10.92 26.33
C TYR A 38 -18.99 -11.58 27.72
N VAL A 39 -18.51 -10.91 28.76
CA VAL A 39 -18.49 -11.47 30.12
C VAL A 39 -19.90 -11.71 30.67
N VAL A 40 -20.85 -10.81 30.37
CA VAL A 40 -22.28 -11.00 30.72
C VAL A 40 -22.85 -12.22 30.00
N LEU A 41 -22.58 -12.37 28.71
CA LEU A 41 -23.03 -13.49 27.89
C LEU A 41 -22.46 -14.82 28.41
N GLN A 42 -21.17 -14.88 28.73
CA GLN A 42 -20.56 -16.08 29.29
C GLN A 42 -21.18 -16.47 30.63
N ASN A 43 -21.54 -15.49 31.47
CA ASN A 43 -22.26 -15.78 32.71
C ASN A 43 -23.68 -16.31 32.45
N LYS A 44 -24.42 -15.75 31.48
CA LYS A 44 -25.74 -16.28 31.07
C LYS A 44 -25.65 -17.73 30.59
N VAL A 45 -24.70 -18.02 29.68
CA VAL A 45 -24.46 -19.37 29.15
C VAL A 45 -24.15 -20.34 30.29
N LYS A 46 -23.33 -19.92 31.27
CA LYS A 46 -23.02 -20.72 32.45
C LYS A 46 -24.26 -21.00 33.31
N MET A 47 -25.09 -19.99 33.58
CA MET A 47 -26.32 -20.16 34.37
C MET A 47 -27.28 -21.14 33.73
N VAL A 48 -27.49 -21.05 32.41
CA VAL A 48 -28.37 -21.96 31.66
C VAL A 48 -27.82 -23.40 31.65
N LYS A 49 -26.52 -23.57 31.42
CA LYS A 49 -25.90 -24.91 31.29
C LYS A 49 -25.75 -25.67 32.61
N PHE A 50 -25.50 -24.98 33.72
CA PHE A 50 -25.08 -25.64 34.96
C PHE A 50 -25.98 -25.36 36.18
N ASN A 51 -26.76 -24.28 36.16
CA ASN A 51 -27.58 -23.89 37.33
C ASN A 51 -29.09 -24.10 37.10
N GLY A 52 -29.52 -24.61 35.94
CA GLY A 52 -30.92 -24.95 35.67
C GLY A 52 -31.90 -23.78 35.63
N GLY A 53 -31.41 -22.53 35.55
CA GLY A 53 -32.22 -21.31 35.54
C GLY A 53 -32.80 -20.97 34.16
N ALA A 54 -33.95 -20.30 34.12
CA ALA A 54 -34.53 -19.74 32.90
C ALA A 54 -33.78 -18.46 32.46
N ALA A 55 -33.72 -18.18 31.16
CA ALA A 55 -32.98 -17.04 30.59
C ALA A 55 -33.47 -15.64 31.03
N THR A 56 -34.54 -15.57 31.84
CA THR A 56 -35.23 -14.36 32.31
C THR A 56 -34.79 -13.84 33.69
N ASP A 57 -33.87 -14.52 34.39
CA ASP A 57 -33.40 -14.11 35.72
C ASP A 57 -32.34 -12.99 35.67
N GLN A 58 -32.21 -12.26 36.80
CA GLN A 58 -31.20 -11.22 37.01
C GLN A 58 -29.81 -11.68 36.56
N HIS A 59 -29.07 -10.85 35.80
CA HIS A 59 -27.84 -11.25 35.11
C HIS A 59 -26.74 -11.87 35.99
N TRP A 60 -26.78 -11.68 37.32
CA TRP A 60 -25.75 -12.12 38.25
C TRP A 60 -26.38 -12.76 39.51
N SER A 61 -26.19 -14.07 39.68
CA SER A 61 -26.48 -14.74 40.96
C SER A 61 -25.43 -14.38 42.02
N PRO A 62 -25.73 -14.51 43.34
CA PRO A 62 -24.75 -14.27 44.41
C PRO A 62 -23.48 -15.11 44.26
N GLN A 63 -23.62 -16.35 43.81
CA GLN A 63 -22.49 -17.26 43.58
C GLN A 63 -21.64 -16.81 42.38
N SER A 64 -22.26 -16.42 41.27
CA SER A 64 -21.54 -15.86 40.11
C SER A 64 -20.82 -14.57 40.45
N ARG A 65 -21.41 -13.70 41.27
CA ARG A 65 -20.78 -12.45 41.72
C ARG A 65 -19.51 -12.73 42.52
N LYS A 66 -19.59 -13.59 43.54
CA LYS A 66 -18.43 -13.97 44.38
C LYS A 66 -17.30 -14.59 43.56
N MET A 67 -17.66 -15.40 42.56
CA MET A 67 -16.67 -15.98 41.65
C MET A 67 -16.01 -14.91 40.78
N MET A 68 -16.79 -14.03 40.17
CA MET A 68 -16.26 -12.95 39.34
C MET A 68 -15.38 -12.00 40.15
N GLU A 69 -15.71 -11.77 41.42
CA GLU A 69 -14.88 -11.01 42.37
C GLU A 69 -13.51 -11.63 42.60
N SER A 70 -13.46 -12.95 42.67
CA SER A 70 -12.21 -13.67 42.88
C SER A 70 -11.38 -13.74 41.59
N LEU A 71 -12.03 -13.95 40.44
CA LEU A 71 -11.39 -13.92 39.11
C LEU A 71 -10.79 -12.55 38.79
N ARG A 72 -11.51 -11.45 39.06
CA ARG A 72 -11.00 -10.09 38.82
C ARG A 72 -9.81 -9.75 39.70
N LYS A 73 -9.82 -10.20 40.96
CA LYS A 73 -8.70 -10.05 41.89
C LYS A 73 -7.47 -10.83 41.40
N LEU A 74 -7.65 -12.12 41.07
CA LEU A 74 -6.58 -12.95 40.49
C LEU A 74 -6.00 -12.31 39.24
N ALA A 75 -6.85 -11.82 38.34
CA ALA A 75 -6.44 -11.19 37.09
C ALA A 75 -5.50 -10.01 37.34
N PHE A 76 -5.85 -9.12 38.27
CA PHE A 76 -5.02 -7.95 38.61
C PHE A 76 -3.69 -8.34 39.27
N GLU A 77 -3.73 -9.17 40.32
CA GLU A 77 -2.52 -9.56 41.07
C GLU A 77 -1.52 -10.29 40.18
N GLN A 78 -2.00 -11.14 39.27
CA GLN A 78 -1.13 -11.89 38.37
C GLN A 78 -0.68 -11.08 37.16
N LEU A 79 -1.49 -10.10 36.70
CA LEU A 79 -1.07 -9.15 35.67
C LEU A 79 0.13 -8.32 36.14
N GLN A 80 0.07 -7.83 37.39
CA GLN A 80 1.19 -7.11 38.04
C GLN A 80 2.45 -7.97 38.19
N LYS A 81 2.28 -9.30 38.38
CA LYS A 81 3.39 -10.27 38.43
C LYS A 81 3.87 -10.72 37.04
N GLY A 82 3.22 -10.30 35.96
CA GLY A 82 3.52 -10.75 34.58
C GLY A 82 3.24 -12.24 34.32
N LYS A 83 2.31 -12.85 35.07
CA LYS A 83 1.99 -14.28 34.98
C LYS A 83 0.71 -14.53 34.15
N LEU A 84 0.78 -15.51 33.26
CA LEU A 84 -0.32 -15.97 32.40
C LEU A 84 -0.88 -17.35 32.78
N ILE A 85 -0.10 -18.12 33.55
CA ILE A 85 -0.41 -19.47 34.01
C ILE A 85 -0.48 -19.44 35.53
N PHE A 86 -1.53 -20.04 36.08
CA PHE A 86 -1.85 -20.02 37.51
C PHE A 86 -1.92 -21.43 38.06
N TYR A 87 -1.44 -21.62 39.28
CA TYR A 87 -1.51 -22.88 40.00
C TYR A 87 -2.64 -22.85 41.03
N GLU A 88 -3.07 -24.00 41.52
CA GLU A 88 -4.13 -24.08 42.54
C GLU A 88 -3.85 -23.17 43.75
N SER A 89 -2.58 -23.01 44.15
CA SER A 89 -2.17 -22.07 45.20
C SER A 89 -2.55 -20.62 44.90
N ASP A 90 -2.30 -20.14 43.67
CA ASP A 90 -2.65 -18.78 43.24
C ASP A 90 -4.18 -18.58 43.30
N LEU A 91 -4.95 -19.60 42.94
CA LEU A 91 -6.42 -19.54 42.99
C LEU A 91 -6.92 -19.45 44.43
N THR A 92 -6.35 -20.25 45.33
CA THR A 92 -6.74 -20.25 46.75
C THR A 92 -6.39 -18.94 47.46
N GLU A 93 -5.25 -18.32 47.14
CA GLU A 93 -4.84 -17.01 47.69
C GLU A 93 -5.84 -15.90 47.34
N CYS A 94 -6.43 -15.96 46.15
CA CYS A 94 -7.48 -15.04 45.71
C CYS A 94 -8.90 -15.43 46.20
N GLY A 95 -9.03 -16.51 46.98
CA GLY A 95 -10.30 -16.98 47.54
C GLY A 95 -11.20 -17.74 46.55
N MET A 96 -10.64 -18.32 45.48
CA MET A 96 -11.41 -19.08 44.49
C MET A 96 -11.71 -20.51 44.91
N ASP A 97 -12.97 -20.93 44.70
CA ASP A 97 -13.37 -22.34 44.73
C ASP A 97 -12.99 -23.02 43.40
N LEU A 98 -12.07 -23.99 43.47
CA LEU A 98 -11.53 -24.74 42.33
C LEU A 98 -12.64 -25.40 41.51
N ARG A 99 -13.68 -25.97 42.15
CA ARG A 99 -14.80 -26.59 41.41
C ARG A 99 -15.59 -25.57 40.63
N ALA A 100 -15.72 -24.37 41.17
CA ALA A 100 -16.49 -23.29 40.59
C ALA A 100 -15.72 -22.62 39.43
N ALA A 101 -14.39 -22.58 39.51
CA ALA A 101 -13.49 -22.10 38.47
C ALA A 101 -13.51 -22.98 37.20
N SER A 102 -13.59 -24.30 37.33
CA SER A 102 -13.67 -25.24 36.19
C SER A 102 -14.93 -25.06 35.32
N VAL A 103 -15.96 -24.38 35.83
CA VAL A 103 -17.26 -24.17 35.14
C VAL A 103 -17.29 -22.85 34.33
N CYS A 104 -16.21 -22.05 34.36
CA CYS A 104 -16.10 -20.77 33.65
C CYS A 104 -15.33 -20.84 32.32
N SER A 105 -15.44 -21.95 31.57
CA SER A 105 -14.60 -22.25 30.40
C SER A 105 -14.57 -21.18 29.29
N GLY A 106 -15.59 -20.32 29.20
CA GLY A 106 -15.62 -19.18 28.28
C GLY A 106 -14.81 -17.95 28.72
N VAL A 107 -14.21 -17.97 29.91
CA VAL A 107 -13.39 -16.85 30.43
C VAL A 107 -12.09 -17.37 31.05
N PHE A 108 -12.19 -18.47 31.78
CA PHE A 108 -11.12 -19.07 32.57
C PHE A 108 -11.18 -20.58 32.42
N THR A 109 -10.06 -21.20 32.05
CA THR A 109 -10.01 -22.64 31.77
C THR A 109 -8.93 -23.33 32.56
N GLN A 110 -9.20 -24.58 32.91
CA GLN A 110 -8.20 -25.52 33.41
C GLN A 110 -7.49 -26.16 32.22
N VAL A 111 -6.18 -26.32 32.31
CA VAL A 111 -5.32 -27.01 31.35
C VAL A 111 -4.49 -28.02 32.12
N PHE A 112 -4.31 -29.22 31.56
CA PHE A 112 -3.44 -30.23 32.15
C PHE A 112 -2.03 -30.06 31.61
N ARG A 113 -1.03 -30.00 32.50
CA ARG A 113 0.38 -29.97 32.12
C ARG A 113 1.03 -31.28 32.56
N GLU A 114 1.62 -31.98 31.61
CA GLU A 114 2.31 -33.25 31.83
C GLU A 114 3.80 -32.94 32.05
N GLU A 115 4.24 -32.83 33.32
CA GLU A 115 5.65 -32.52 33.65
C GLU A 115 6.50 -33.79 33.86
N SER A 116 5.86 -34.95 34.04
CA SER A 116 6.48 -36.26 33.97
C SER A 116 5.39 -37.31 33.70
N SER A 117 5.74 -38.45 33.10
CA SER A 117 4.82 -39.55 32.71
C SER A 117 4.00 -40.17 33.86
N LEU A 118 4.07 -39.63 35.09
CA LEU A 118 3.39 -40.10 36.29
C LEU A 118 2.55 -39.01 37.00
N TYR A 119 2.70 -37.72 36.68
CA TYR A 119 1.97 -36.62 37.35
C TYR A 119 1.48 -35.57 36.35
N GLN A 120 0.16 -35.33 36.32
CA GLN A 120 -0.48 -34.24 35.59
C GLN A 120 -0.84 -33.12 36.58
N ASP A 121 -0.10 -32.02 36.54
CA ASP A 121 -0.42 -30.84 37.33
C ASP A 121 -1.53 -30.04 36.66
N LYS A 122 -2.52 -29.64 37.46
CA LYS A 122 -3.60 -28.77 37.01
C LYS A 122 -3.12 -27.34 37.04
N VAL A 123 -3.07 -26.72 35.86
CA VAL A 123 -2.82 -25.29 35.72
C VAL A 123 -4.05 -24.61 35.15
N PHE A 124 -4.17 -23.31 35.39
CA PHE A 124 -5.30 -22.53 34.94
C PHE A 124 -4.82 -21.31 34.16
N THR A 125 -5.60 -20.89 33.18
CA THR A 125 -5.33 -19.70 32.40
C THR A 125 -6.64 -18.97 32.11
N PHE A 126 -6.57 -17.66 31.91
CA PHE A 126 -7.62 -17.01 31.13
C PHE A 126 -7.54 -17.53 29.70
N ILE A 127 -8.68 -17.56 28.99
CA ILE A 127 -8.66 -18.01 27.58
C ILE A 127 -7.78 -17.12 26.70
N HIS A 128 -7.50 -15.88 27.17
CA HIS A 128 -6.55 -14.95 26.58
C HIS A 128 -6.16 -13.82 27.54
N LEU A 129 -4.96 -13.25 27.34
CA LEU A 129 -4.44 -12.11 28.11
C LEU A 129 -5.38 -10.91 28.13
N SER A 130 -6.04 -10.59 27.01
CA SER A 130 -7.00 -9.46 26.96
C SER A 130 -8.17 -9.60 27.95
N LEU A 131 -8.59 -10.82 28.29
CA LEU A 131 -9.61 -11.04 29.32
C LEU A 131 -9.05 -10.87 30.73
N GLN A 132 -7.80 -11.30 30.95
CA GLN A 132 -7.08 -11.00 32.19
C GLN A 132 -6.97 -9.48 32.39
N GLU A 133 -6.57 -8.74 31.37
CA GLU A 133 -6.48 -7.27 31.43
C GLU A 133 -7.84 -6.61 31.65
N PHE A 134 -8.90 -7.07 30.98
CA PHE A 134 -10.26 -6.56 31.19
C PHE A 134 -10.74 -6.76 32.63
N LEU A 135 -10.58 -7.98 33.16
CA LEU A 135 -11.00 -8.30 34.52
C LEU A 135 -10.13 -7.58 35.56
N ALA A 136 -8.83 -7.42 35.31
CA ALA A 136 -7.96 -6.60 36.15
C ALA A 136 -8.44 -5.14 36.20
N ALA A 137 -8.79 -4.55 35.05
CA ALA A 137 -9.34 -3.20 34.96
C ALA A 137 -10.66 -3.07 35.74
N LEU A 138 -11.52 -4.08 35.64
CA LEU A 138 -12.77 -4.16 36.41
C LEU A 138 -12.51 -4.23 37.92
N HIS A 139 -11.48 -4.96 38.35
CA HIS A 139 -11.07 -5.02 39.75
C HIS A 139 -10.65 -3.65 40.26
N VAL A 140 -9.73 -2.99 39.56
CA VAL A 140 -9.20 -1.68 39.93
C VAL A 140 -10.30 -0.61 39.97
N HIS A 141 -11.15 -0.57 38.95
CA HIS A 141 -12.27 0.37 38.89
C HIS A 141 -13.20 0.20 40.10
N GLN A 142 -13.70 -1.02 40.33
CA GLN A 142 -14.67 -1.27 41.39
C GLN A 142 -14.07 -1.04 42.79
N THR A 143 -12.81 -1.42 43.02
CA THR A 143 -12.13 -1.17 44.30
C THR A 143 -12.00 0.33 44.57
N PHE A 144 -11.66 1.13 43.55
CA PHE A 144 -11.59 2.57 43.71
C PHE A 144 -12.97 3.19 43.97
N ILE A 145 -14.02 2.73 43.28
CA ILE A 145 -15.38 3.23 43.53
C ILE A 145 -15.84 2.91 44.96
N SER A 146 -15.60 1.69 45.46
CA SER A 146 -16.06 1.24 46.77
C SER A 146 -15.24 1.79 47.95
N SER A 147 -13.92 1.89 47.80
CA SER A 147 -13.00 2.18 48.91
C SER A 147 -12.18 3.46 48.75
N LYS A 148 -12.19 4.07 47.56
CA LYS A 148 -11.33 5.20 47.17
C LYS A 148 -9.82 4.92 47.25
N VAL A 149 -9.43 3.63 47.27
CA VAL A 149 -8.04 3.18 47.21
C VAL A 149 -7.59 3.08 45.76
N ASN A 150 -6.47 3.75 45.42
CA ASN A 150 -5.79 3.62 44.14
C ASN A 150 -4.82 2.42 44.22
N LEU A 151 -5.16 1.32 43.56
CA LEU A 151 -4.34 0.10 43.55
C LEU A 151 -3.04 0.24 42.71
N LEU A 152 -2.92 1.28 41.90
CA LEU A 152 -1.79 1.54 41.01
C LEU A 152 -0.73 2.44 41.66
N GLU A 153 -1.02 3.03 42.82
CA GLU A 153 -0.03 3.82 43.57
C GLU A 153 0.97 2.89 44.26
N HIS A 154 2.16 2.75 43.69
CA HIS A 154 3.31 2.22 44.42
C HIS A 154 3.71 3.24 45.50
N GLN A 155 3.48 2.95 46.78
CA GLN A 155 4.01 3.80 47.85
C GLN A 155 5.54 3.89 47.72
N PRO A 156 6.14 5.09 47.58
CA PRO A 156 7.58 5.22 47.68
C PRO A 156 8.01 5.00 49.13
N GLN A 157 9.11 4.27 49.29
CA GLN A 157 9.89 4.32 50.52
C GLN A 157 10.24 5.77 50.90
N LYS A 158 10.29 6.03 52.22
CA LYS A 158 10.62 7.27 52.94
C LYS A 158 9.46 8.24 53.16
N LYS A 159 8.66 7.94 54.19
CA LYS A 159 7.94 8.98 54.97
C LYS A 159 8.97 9.94 55.58
N LYS A 160 9.08 11.16 55.05
CA LYS A 160 9.38 12.32 55.90
C LYS A 160 8.05 12.98 56.23
N SER A 161 7.78 13.06 57.52
CA SER A 161 6.61 13.70 58.11
C SER A 161 6.40 15.10 57.55
N PHE A 162 5.29 15.31 56.84
CA PHE A 162 4.73 16.65 56.66
C PHE A 162 3.27 16.66 57.10
N LYS A 163 2.98 17.67 57.91
CA LYS A 163 1.75 17.87 58.68
C LYS A 163 0.52 18.02 57.78
N MET A 164 -0.60 17.55 58.36
CA MET A 164 -1.99 17.78 57.97
C MET A 164 -2.24 19.05 57.17
N SER A 165 -2.60 18.88 55.91
CA SER A 165 -3.47 19.80 55.18
C SER A 165 -4.64 19.01 54.59
N THR A 166 -5.78 19.67 54.51
CA THR A 166 -7.13 19.20 54.18
C THR A 166 -7.15 18.06 53.16
N ILE A 167 -7.49 16.83 53.60
CA ILE A 167 -7.54 15.64 52.74
C ILE A 167 -8.70 15.80 51.74
N GLN A 168 -8.41 16.32 50.55
CA GLN A 168 -9.32 16.18 49.41
C GLN A 168 -9.46 14.67 49.12
N LYS A 169 -10.70 14.18 49.10
CA LYS A 169 -10.98 12.78 48.72
C LYS A 169 -10.42 12.53 47.32
N PRO A 170 -9.65 11.44 47.11
CA PRO A 170 -9.09 11.14 45.79
C PRO A 170 -10.20 10.95 44.76
N THR A 171 -10.04 11.60 43.61
CA THR A 171 -11.02 11.64 42.52
C THR A 171 -10.67 10.62 41.44
N LEU A 172 -11.68 10.15 40.69
CA LEU A 172 -11.50 9.10 39.67
C LEU A 172 -10.48 9.48 38.59
N ASN A 173 -10.37 10.77 38.26
CA ASN A 173 -9.37 11.22 37.28
C ASN A 173 -7.91 11.02 37.77
N LEU A 174 -7.64 10.98 39.08
CA LEU A 174 -6.28 10.72 39.60
C LEU A 174 -5.88 9.25 39.42
N LEU A 175 -6.83 8.32 39.60
CA LEU A 175 -6.64 6.92 39.26
C LEU A 175 -6.31 6.76 37.76
N HIS A 176 -7.11 7.40 36.90
CA HIS A 176 -6.86 7.34 35.45
C HIS A 176 -5.50 7.94 35.06
N GLN A 177 -5.08 9.04 35.70
CA GLN A 177 -3.76 9.63 35.47
C GLN A 177 -2.65 8.66 35.85
N SER A 178 -2.76 8.02 37.02
CA SER A 178 -1.80 7.00 37.48
C SER A 178 -1.71 5.85 36.48
N ALA A 179 -2.85 5.35 36.00
CA ALA A 179 -2.91 4.27 35.02
C ALA A 179 -2.29 4.66 33.66
N VAL A 180 -2.52 5.90 33.20
CA VAL A 180 -1.89 6.42 31.97
C VAL A 180 -0.38 6.45 32.14
N ASP A 181 0.13 6.94 33.26
CA ASP A 181 1.57 7.04 33.50
C ASP A 181 2.21 5.65 33.62
N GLU A 182 1.59 4.70 34.32
CA GLU A 182 2.08 3.32 34.45
C GLU A 182 2.11 2.60 33.10
N ALA A 183 1.07 2.76 32.28
CA ALA A 183 1.02 2.18 30.93
C ALA A 183 2.08 2.80 30.00
N LEU A 184 2.34 4.10 30.09
CA LEU A 184 3.39 4.76 29.33
C LEU A 184 4.80 4.34 29.76
N GLN A 185 5.00 4.03 31.05
CA GLN A 185 6.27 3.52 31.59
C GLN A 185 6.49 2.02 31.34
N SER A 186 5.44 1.29 30.98
CA SER A 186 5.52 -0.14 30.65
C SER A 186 6.48 -0.37 29.47
N PRO A 187 7.48 -1.26 29.58
CA PRO A 187 8.47 -1.46 28.51
C PRO A 187 7.90 -2.23 27.31
N ASN A 188 6.93 -3.11 27.55
CA ASN A 188 6.36 -4.02 26.54
C ASN A 188 4.88 -3.75 26.23
N GLY A 189 4.27 -2.74 26.86
CA GLY A 189 2.87 -2.37 26.61
C GLY A 189 1.84 -3.34 27.20
N HIS A 190 2.23 -4.21 28.14
CA HIS A 190 1.33 -5.18 28.78
C HIS A 190 0.16 -4.56 29.59
N LEU A 191 0.12 -3.24 29.73
CA LEU A 191 -0.97 -2.50 30.37
C LEU A 191 -1.82 -1.71 29.36
N ASP A 192 -1.54 -1.82 28.06
CA ASP A 192 -2.19 -1.00 27.04
C ASP A 192 -3.69 -1.32 26.92
N LEU A 193 -4.07 -2.62 26.89
CA LEU A 193 -5.50 -2.99 26.89
C LEU A 193 -6.12 -2.77 28.28
N PHE A 194 -5.38 -3.06 29.36
CA PHE A 194 -5.83 -2.75 30.73
C PHE A 194 -6.25 -1.27 30.86
N LEU A 195 -5.42 -0.34 30.39
CA LEU A 195 -5.70 1.10 30.44
C LEU A 195 -6.97 1.43 29.64
N ARG A 196 -7.08 0.91 28.41
CA ARG A 196 -8.26 1.11 27.56
C ARG A 196 -9.54 0.66 28.26
N PHE A 197 -9.53 -0.53 28.85
CA PHE A 197 -10.66 -1.06 29.59
C PHE A 197 -10.99 -0.22 30.82
N LEU A 198 -9.98 0.16 31.61
CA LEU A 198 -10.18 0.96 32.81
C LEU A 198 -10.86 2.30 32.50
N LEU A 199 -10.43 2.96 31.43
CA LEU A 199 -11.02 4.21 30.94
C LEU A 199 -12.43 4.00 30.38
N GLY A 200 -12.66 2.96 29.58
CA GLY A 200 -13.98 2.66 29.07
C GLY A 200 -15.01 2.38 30.19
N LEU A 201 -14.59 1.71 31.27
CA LEU A 201 -15.44 1.42 32.43
C LEU A 201 -15.89 2.67 33.20
N SER A 202 -15.27 3.83 32.97
CA SER A 202 -15.72 5.10 33.56
C SER A 202 -16.98 5.67 32.88
N LEU A 203 -17.39 5.12 31.73
CA LEU A 203 -18.61 5.53 31.04
C LEU A 203 -19.86 4.86 31.64
N PRO A 204 -20.93 5.63 31.93
CA PRO A 204 -22.18 5.07 32.47
C PRO A 204 -22.83 4.00 31.58
N THR A 205 -22.62 4.04 30.27
CA THR A 205 -23.10 3.01 29.32
C THR A 205 -22.51 1.64 29.64
N ASN A 206 -21.19 1.56 29.87
CA ASN A 206 -20.50 0.32 30.21
C ASN A 206 -20.85 -0.16 31.62
N GLN A 207 -21.03 0.76 32.57
CA GLN A 207 -21.46 0.42 33.93
C GLN A 207 -22.87 -0.17 33.97
N ARG A 208 -23.79 0.31 33.14
CA ARG A 208 -25.14 -0.24 33.01
C ARG A 208 -25.14 -1.69 32.49
N LEU A 209 -24.30 -2.00 31.51
CA LEU A 209 -24.16 -3.38 31.00
C LEU A 209 -23.66 -4.35 32.09
N LEU A 210 -22.80 -3.87 32.97
CA LEU A 210 -22.23 -4.64 34.08
C LEU A 210 -23.00 -4.44 35.39
N GLN A 211 -24.26 -4.02 35.33
CA GLN A 211 -25.09 -3.80 36.50
C GLN A 211 -25.22 -5.10 37.31
N GLY A 212 -24.88 -5.03 38.60
CA GLY A 212 -24.80 -6.18 39.49
C GLY A 212 -23.37 -6.67 39.74
N LEU A 213 -22.38 -6.28 38.93
CA LEU A 213 -20.94 -6.37 39.26
C LEU A 213 -20.36 -5.02 39.66
N LEU A 214 -20.81 -3.95 39.00
CA LEU A 214 -20.38 -2.59 39.29
C LEU A 214 -21.46 -1.81 40.05
N THR A 215 -21.01 -1.00 41.01
CA THR A 215 -21.85 0.04 41.62
C THR A 215 -21.96 1.22 40.67
N GLN A 216 -23.18 1.58 40.23
CA GLN A 216 -23.38 2.73 39.37
C GLN A 216 -22.90 4.01 40.08
N THR A 217 -21.95 4.70 39.45
CA THR A 217 -21.55 6.04 39.86
C THR A 217 -22.44 7.06 39.17
N GLY A 218 -22.75 8.17 39.85
CA GLY A 218 -23.35 9.33 39.20
C GLY A 218 -22.49 9.78 38.00
N SER A 219 -23.13 10.39 37.00
CA SER A 219 -22.49 10.92 35.80
C SER A 219 -21.45 12.01 36.15
N ASP A 220 -20.23 11.60 36.53
CA ASP A 220 -19.12 12.52 36.77
C ASP A 220 -18.42 12.86 35.45
N SER A 221 -19.16 13.47 34.52
CA SER A 221 -18.65 13.92 33.20
C SER A 221 -17.39 14.79 33.35
N GLN A 222 -17.28 15.53 34.45
CA GLN A 222 -16.13 16.35 34.79
C GLN A 222 -14.83 15.55 35.01
N ASN A 223 -14.90 14.33 35.56
CA ASN A 223 -13.72 13.49 35.77
C ASN A 223 -13.19 12.93 34.45
N ASN A 224 -14.09 12.52 33.55
CA ASN A 224 -13.72 12.06 32.22
C ASN A 224 -13.12 13.19 31.38
N GLN A 225 -13.67 14.40 31.43
CA GLN A 225 -13.09 15.57 30.77
C GLN A 225 -11.68 15.91 31.29
N LYS A 226 -11.43 15.82 32.60
CA LYS A 226 -10.08 15.99 33.17
C LYS A 226 -9.11 14.91 32.68
N THR A 227 -9.58 13.67 32.56
CA THR A 227 -8.80 12.53 32.04
C THR A 227 -8.44 12.75 30.57
N VAL A 228 -9.41 13.13 29.74
CA VAL A 228 -9.20 13.47 28.32
C VAL A 228 -8.18 14.59 28.15
N LYS A 229 -8.28 15.67 28.94
CA LYS A 229 -7.30 16.76 28.92
C LYS A 229 -5.89 16.28 29.28
N TYR A 230 -5.78 15.35 30.24
CA TYR A 230 -4.50 14.75 30.60
C TYR A 230 -3.91 13.90 29.47
N ILE A 231 -4.71 13.05 28.83
CA ILE A 231 -4.27 12.23 27.70
C ILE A 231 -3.80 13.13 26.53
N LYS A 232 -4.56 14.19 26.21
CA LYS A 232 -4.16 15.17 25.17
C LYS A 232 -2.86 15.90 25.53
N LYS A 233 -2.64 16.19 26.81
CA LYS A 233 -1.35 16.71 27.29
C LYS A 233 -0.22 15.70 27.07
N LYS A 234 -0.41 14.42 27.41
CA LYS A 234 0.59 13.38 27.16
C LYS A 234 0.90 13.19 25.67
N LEU A 235 -0.12 13.25 24.80
CA LEU A 235 0.06 13.24 23.35
C LEU A 235 0.85 14.46 22.81
N SER A 236 0.92 15.56 23.57
CA SER A 236 1.76 16.70 23.22
C SER A 236 3.24 16.54 23.62
N GLU A 237 3.55 15.50 24.40
CA GLU A 237 4.92 15.11 24.75
C GLU A 237 5.50 14.20 23.64
N SER A 238 6.84 14.09 23.56
CA SER A 238 7.52 13.29 22.53
C SER A 238 7.41 11.79 22.80
N LEU A 239 6.24 11.21 22.52
CA LEU A 239 5.96 9.77 22.66
C LEU A 239 6.35 9.00 21.39
N SER A 240 6.68 7.71 21.56
CA SER A 240 6.78 6.77 20.43
C SER A 240 5.42 6.58 19.75
N THR A 241 5.43 6.25 18.46
CA THR A 241 4.20 6.05 17.66
C THR A 241 3.25 5.03 18.29
N GLU A 242 3.77 3.91 18.80
CA GLU A 242 2.99 2.84 19.42
C GLU A 242 2.24 3.34 20.67
N ARG A 243 2.93 4.12 21.53
CA ARG A 243 2.35 4.74 22.72
C ARG A 243 1.30 5.79 22.36
N SER A 244 1.56 6.61 21.36
CA SER A 244 0.55 7.57 20.85
C SER A 244 -0.70 6.87 20.33
N ILE A 245 -0.55 5.79 19.54
CA ILE A 245 -1.67 4.99 19.03
C ILE A 245 -2.50 4.42 20.20
N ASN A 246 -1.84 3.89 21.24
CA ASN A 246 -2.57 3.39 22.41
C ASN A 246 -3.39 4.49 23.10
N LEU A 247 -2.83 5.69 23.25
CA LEU A 247 -3.57 6.83 23.83
C LEU A 247 -4.74 7.30 22.94
N PHE A 248 -4.66 7.21 21.62
CA PHE A 248 -5.82 7.45 20.75
C PHE A 248 -6.91 6.38 20.92
N HIS A 249 -6.53 5.11 21.07
CA HIS A 249 -7.49 4.08 21.44
C HIS A 249 -8.15 4.37 22.80
N CYS A 250 -7.40 4.88 23.77
CA CYS A 250 -7.94 5.32 25.06
C CYS A 250 -8.95 6.47 24.91
N LEU A 251 -8.67 7.47 24.07
CA LEU A 251 -9.62 8.55 23.77
C LEU A 251 -10.91 8.01 23.12
N ASN A 252 -10.80 7.03 22.23
CA ASN A 252 -11.96 6.35 21.64
C ASN A 252 -12.80 5.58 22.68
N GLU A 253 -12.17 4.93 23.67
CA GLU A 253 -12.92 4.23 24.75
C GLU A 253 -13.75 5.18 25.62
N VAL A 254 -13.36 6.47 25.71
CA VAL A 254 -14.12 7.51 26.43
C VAL A 254 -14.96 8.40 25.50
N ASN A 255 -15.14 8.00 24.23
CA ASN A 255 -15.89 8.71 23.20
C ASN A 255 -15.41 10.15 22.90
N ASP A 256 -14.10 10.44 23.04
CA ASP A 256 -13.52 11.72 22.58
C ASP A 256 -12.87 11.54 21.21
N HIS A 257 -13.50 12.09 20.17
CA HIS A 257 -12.99 12.09 18.80
C HIS A 257 -12.50 13.47 18.33
N SER A 258 -12.56 14.48 19.20
CA SER A 258 -12.36 15.89 18.82
C SER A 258 -11.03 16.17 18.12
N LEU A 259 -9.93 15.54 18.53
CA LEU A 259 -8.62 15.73 17.91
C LEU A 259 -8.54 15.05 16.54
N LEU A 260 -9.20 13.90 16.38
CA LEU A 260 -9.28 13.18 15.11
C LEU A 260 -10.15 13.93 14.11
N GLU A 261 -11.31 14.41 14.54
CA GLU A 261 -12.24 15.21 13.72
C GLU A 261 -11.57 16.49 13.21
N GLN A 262 -10.79 17.18 14.05
CA GLN A 262 -10.02 18.36 13.63
C GLN A 262 -9.03 18.06 12.50
N ILE A 263 -8.29 16.95 12.59
CA ILE A 263 -7.33 16.55 11.56
C ILE A 263 -8.04 16.04 10.31
N GLN A 264 -9.08 15.23 10.45
CA GLN A 264 -9.88 14.75 9.32
C GLN A 264 -10.51 15.91 8.53
N GLN A 265 -11.03 16.92 9.22
CA GLN A 265 -11.54 18.13 8.57
C GLN A 265 -10.43 18.86 7.80
N SER A 266 -9.23 18.95 8.38
CA SER A 266 -8.05 19.57 7.74
C SER A 266 -7.52 18.73 6.56
N MET A 267 -7.71 17.41 6.56
CA MET A 267 -7.33 16.54 5.43
C MET A 267 -8.33 16.65 4.26
N ARG A 268 -9.62 16.89 4.55
CA ARG A 268 -10.66 17.05 3.52
C ARG A 268 -10.47 18.30 2.65
N SER A 269 -9.69 19.28 3.09
CA SER A 269 -9.38 20.49 2.31
C SER A 269 -8.26 20.31 1.26
N GLY A 270 -7.73 19.09 1.06
CA GLY A 270 -6.89 18.73 -0.08
C GLY A 270 -5.37 18.88 0.10
N CYS A 271 -4.90 19.87 0.88
CA CYS A 271 -3.49 20.02 1.26
C CYS A 271 -3.36 20.36 2.75
N LEU A 272 -2.67 19.50 3.52
CA LEU A 272 -2.45 19.73 4.94
C LEU A 272 -1.14 20.50 5.14
N SER A 273 -1.21 21.75 5.60
CA SER A 273 -0.03 22.50 6.05
C SER A 273 0.48 21.89 7.36
N THR A 274 1.46 21.00 7.28
CA THR A 274 1.90 20.23 8.45
C THR A 274 2.86 20.99 9.38
N GLU A 275 3.39 22.13 8.92
CA GLU A 275 4.28 23.02 9.68
C GLU A 275 3.62 23.62 10.93
N LYS A 276 2.28 23.70 10.96
CA LYS A 276 1.51 24.29 12.07
C LYS A 276 0.94 23.25 13.04
N LEU A 277 1.17 21.95 12.81
CA LEU A 277 0.59 20.90 13.65
C LEU A 277 1.37 20.77 14.96
N SER A 278 0.64 20.80 16.07
CA SER A 278 1.15 20.44 17.39
C SER A 278 1.57 18.95 17.45
N PRO A 279 2.40 18.52 18.43
CA PRO A 279 2.80 17.11 18.53
C PRO A 279 1.60 16.13 18.68
N ALA A 280 0.54 16.57 19.37
CA ALA A 280 -0.70 15.79 19.50
C ALA A 280 -1.42 15.65 18.15
N GLN A 281 -1.48 16.73 17.36
CA GLN A 281 -2.05 16.73 16.02
C GLN A 281 -1.24 15.87 15.03
N TRP A 282 0.09 15.88 15.14
CA TRP A 282 0.96 14.96 14.39
C TRP A 282 0.67 13.50 14.72
N SER A 283 0.56 13.20 16.03
CA SER A 283 0.22 11.87 16.49
C SER A 283 -1.16 11.42 15.99
N ALA A 284 -2.13 12.34 15.94
CA ALA A 284 -3.47 12.10 15.40
C ALA A 284 -3.43 11.80 13.90
N LEU A 285 -2.65 12.57 13.13
CA LEU A 285 -2.46 12.34 11.70
C LEU A 285 -1.87 10.95 11.44
N VAL A 286 -0.79 10.59 12.14
CA VAL A 286 -0.16 9.26 12.00
C VAL A 286 -1.14 8.14 12.37
N PHE A 287 -1.92 8.31 13.44
CA PHE A 287 -2.95 7.36 13.84
C PHE A 287 -4.02 7.17 12.75
N ILE A 288 -4.52 8.25 12.15
CA ILE A 288 -5.51 8.20 11.07
C ILE A 288 -4.95 7.45 9.86
N LEU A 289 -3.73 7.79 9.45
CA LEU A 289 -3.09 7.18 8.28
C LEU A 289 -2.82 5.69 8.49
N LEU A 290 -2.34 5.29 9.67
CA LEU A 290 -2.10 3.88 10.01
C LEU A 290 -3.39 3.07 10.20
N SER A 291 -4.51 3.73 10.50
CA SER A 291 -5.81 3.07 10.68
C SER A 291 -6.60 2.90 9.37
N SER A 292 -6.12 3.47 8.26
CA SER A 292 -6.80 3.45 6.96
C SER A 292 -6.10 2.51 5.98
N GLN A 293 -6.80 1.47 5.54
CA GLN A 293 -6.26 0.52 4.57
C GLN A 293 -5.91 1.21 3.23
N GLU A 294 -6.73 2.16 2.79
CA GLU A 294 -6.53 2.90 1.53
C GLU A 294 -5.20 3.68 1.54
N HIS A 295 -4.87 4.34 2.66
CA HIS A 295 -3.63 5.10 2.80
C HIS A 295 -2.38 4.21 2.90
N LEU A 296 -2.55 2.95 3.31
CA LEU A 296 -1.46 1.97 3.37
C LEU A 296 -1.26 1.25 2.03
N ASP A 297 -2.25 1.18 1.16
CA ASP A 297 -2.06 0.58 -0.16
C ASP A 297 -1.21 1.48 -1.06
N VAL A 298 -1.52 2.79 -1.13
CA VAL A 298 -0.70 3.80 -1.81
C VAL A 298 -0.55 5.05 -0.94
N PHE A 299 0.68 5.31 -0.51
CA PHE A 299 1.03 6.49 0.27
C PHE A 299 1.78 7.50 -0.59
N ASP A 300 1.03 8.51 -1.04
CA ASP A 300 1.55 9.66 -1.79
C ASP A 300 1.94 10.78 -0.82
N LEU A 301 3.25 10.99 -0.68
CA LEU A 301 3.80 11.99 0.21
C LEU A 301 3.62 13.42 -0.32
N LYS A 302 3.31 13.63 -1.61
CA LYS A 302 3.08 14.97 -2.19
C LYS A 302 1.90 15.69 -1.56
N ARG A 303 0.99 14.94 -0.93
CA ARG A 303 -0.18 15.48 -0.23
C ARG A 303 0.16 16.19 1.08
N PHE A 304 1.40 16.07 1.55
CA PHE A 304 1.91 16.69 2.77
C PHE A 304 2.98 17.72 2.45
N SER A 305 3.19 18.67 3.35
CA SER A 305 4.18 19.73 3.12
C SER A 305 5.60 19.16 2.94
N PRO A 306 6.38 19.71 1.99
CA PRO A 306 7.73 19.23 1.67
C PRO A 306 8.73 19.67 2.75
N SER A 307 8.77 18.94 3.87
CA SER A 307 9.79 19.15 4.90
C SER A 307 10.39 17.82 5.35
N GLU A 308 11.69 17.86 5.66
CA GLU A 308 12.41 16.68 6.19
C GLU A 308 11.81 16.21 7.52
N ASP A 309 11.42 17.12 8.40
CA ASP A 309 10.79 16.78 9.68
C ASP A 309 9.42 16.13 9.48
N THR A 310 8.64 16.58 8.49
CA THR A 310 7.38 15.93 8.07
C THR A 310 7.63 14.51 7.62
N PHE A 311 8.65 14.29 6.78
CA PHE A 311 9.02 12.96 6.30
C PHE A 311 9.36 12.03 7.46
N LEU A 312 10.23 12.49 8.37
CA LEU A 312 10.67 11.68 9.51
C LEU A 312 9.51 11.32 10.45
N LYS A 313 8.56 12.23 10.67
CA LYS A 313 7.34 11.96 11.44
C LYS A 313 6.39 10.98 10.76
N LEU A 314 6.45 10.87 9.43
CA LEU A 314 5.64 9.94 8.63
C LEU A 314 6.32 8.59 8.36
N LEU A 315 7.57 8.37 8.79
CA LEU A 315 8.26 7.08 8.67
C LEU A 315 7.44 5.86 9.13
N PRO A 316 6.67 5.92 10.24
CA PRO A 316 5.83 4.79 10.63
C PRO A 316 4.78 4.43 9.57
N VAL A 317 4.20 5.45 8.92
CA VAL A 317 3.22 5.27 7.83
C VAL A 317 3.92 4.68 6.61
N ILE A 318 5.04 5.29 6.19
CA ILE A 318 5.87 4.82 5.07
C ILE A 318 6.22 3.34 5.24
N LYS A 319 6.67 2.95 6.45
CA LYS A 319 7.04 1.57 6.78
C LYS A 319 5.85 0.60 6.70
N ALA A 320 4.65 1.05 7.05
CA ALA A 320 3.44 0.24 7.01
C ALA A 320 2.81 0.15 5.60
N SER A 321 3.13 1.10 4.71
CA SER A 321 2.57 1.17 3.36
C SER A 321 3.19 0.15 2.39
N LYS A 322 2.40 -0.30 1.41
CA LYS A 322 2.84 -1.20 0.34
C LYS A 322 3.52 -0.44 -0.80
N LYS A 323 2.90 0.65 -1.24
CA LYS A 323 3.41 1.56 -2.27
C LYS A 323 3.67 2.92 -1.66
N VAL A 324 4.86 3.44 -1.88
CA VAL A 324 5.30 4.76 -1.42
C VAL A 324 5.75 5.56 -2.63
N GLU A 325 5.16 6.74 -2.80
CA GLU A 325 5.51 7.67 -3.87
C GLU A 325 5.96 8.99 -3.25
N TYR A 326 7.20 9.37 -3.54
CA TYR A 326 7.80 10.65 -3.20
C TYR A 326 8.48 11.21 -4.43
N VAL A 327 7.67 11.66 -5.39
CA VAL A 327 8.16 12.27 -6.62
C VAL A 327 8.11 13.78 -6.47
N THR A 328 9.19 14.50 -6.78
CA THR A 328 9.17 15.97 -6.83
C THR A 328 8.96 16.45 -8.26
N LEU A 329 8.16 17.51 -8.48
CA LEU A 329 8.00 18.09 -9.82
C LEU A 329 9.05 19.18 -10.00
N GLU A 330 10.27 18.78 -10.38
CA GLU A 330 11.33 19.75 -10.65
C GLU A 330 11.02 20.62 -11.89
N HIS A 331 10.20 20.11 -12.83
CA HIS A 331 10.02 20.72 -14.16
C HIS A 331 9.00 21.88 -14.25
N VAL A 332 8.32 22.30 -13.18
CA VAL A 332 7.28 23.35 -13.28
C VAL A 332 7.78 24.76 -12.91
N PHE A 333 8.94 24.91 -12.26
CA PHE A 333 9.41 26.22 -11.80
C PHE A 333 10.87 26.49 -12.15
N ASN A 334 11.11 27.03 -13.35
CA ASN A 334 12.37 27.70 -13.76
C ASN A 334 12.61 29.04 -13.04
N SER A 335 12.07 29.23 -11.83
CA SER A 335 12.26 30.44 -11.04
C SER A 335 13.44 30.24 -10.07
N VAL A 336 14.50 31.02 -10.29
CA VAL A 336 15.74 31.03 -9.51
C VAL A 336 15.52 31.35 -8.02
N THR A 337 14.32 31.81 -7.61
CA THR A 337 14.05 32.23 -6.23
C THR A 337 13.57 31.14 -5.28
N ASP A 338 13.14 29.96 -5.75
CA ASP A 338 12.56 28.91 -4.89
C ASP A 338 13.44 27.66 -4.71
N LYS A 339 14.72 27.71 -5.11
CA LYS A 339 15.66 26.59 -4.93
C LYS A 339 15.85 26.15 -3.47
N HIS A 340 15.50 27.03 -2.52
CA HIS A 340 15.55 26.74 -1.08
C HIS A 340 14.24 26.18 -0.49
N LEU A 341 13.15 26.11 -1.26
CA LEU A 341 11.85 25.59 -0.79
C LEU A 341 11.62 24.11 -1.13
N PHE A 342 12.51 23.51 -1.94
CA PHE A 342 12.44 22.11 -2.31
C PHE A 342 13.40 21.29 -1.44
N CYS A 343 12.83 20.44 -0.61
CA CYS A 343 13.59 19.42 0.09
C CYS A 343 14.00 18.32 -0.92
N GLY A 344 15.14 18.49 -1.58
CA GLY A 344 15.84 17.32 -2.13
C GLY A 344 16.00 16.27 -1.02
N LEU A 345 15.90 14.99 -1.37
CA LEU A 345 16.07 13.90 -0.40
C LEU A 345 17.44 14.01 0.28
N SER A 346 17.46 14.58 1.49
CA SER A 346 18.68 14.73 2.25
C SER A 346 19.32 13.35 2.51
N LYS A 347 20.62 13.34 2.82
CA LYS A 347 21.30 12.12 3.28
C LYS A 347 20.60 11.48 4.48
N ARG A 348 20.02 12.30 5.37
CA ARG A 348 19.30 11.83 6.56
C ARG A 348 17.97 11.17 6.18
N ILE A 349 17.26 11.66 5.17
CA ILE A 349 16.08 10.97 4.64
C ILE A 349 16.46 9.64 3.99
N CYS A 350 17.52 9.63 3.17
CA CYS A 350 18.00 8.38 2.55
C CYS A 350 18.40 7.33 3.60
N ALA A 351 19.05 7.74 4.69
CA ALA A 351 19.37 6.86 5.81
C ALA A 351 18.10 6.34 6.52
N ALA A 352 17.09 7.19 6.70
CA ALA A 352 15.82 6.80 7.28
C ALA A 352 15.07 5.79 6.39
N LEU A 353 15.00 6.03 5.08
CA LEU A 353 14.45 5.09 4.10
C LEU A 353 15.20 3.76 4.09
N SER A 354 16.54 3.82 4.15
CA SER A 354 17.40 2.64 4.29
C SER A 354 17.02 1.80 5.52
N SER A 355 16.78 2.46 6.66
CA SER A 355 16.31 1.78 7.89
C SER A 355 14.94 1.13 7.71
N VAL A 356 14.03 1.76 6.97
CA VAL A 356 12.70 1.22 6.64
C VAL A 356 12.85 -0.02 5.77
N LEU A 357 13.63 0.05 4.68
CA LEU A 357 13.87 -1.08 3.77
C LEU A 357 14.55 -2.25 4.49
N SER A 358 15.43 -1.98 5.46
CA SER A 358 16.10 -3.03 6.24
C SER A 358 15.23 -3.67 7.32
N SER A 359 14.04 -3.14 7.60
CA SER A 359 13.23 -3.56 8.74
C SER A 359 12.34 -4.76 8.42
N GLN A 360 12.36 -5.78 9.30
CA GLN A 360 11.52 -6.98 9.16
C GLN A 360 10.00 -6.66 9.09
N SER A 361 9.57 -5.62 9.82
CA SER A 361 8.17 -5.17 9.83
C SER A 361 7.80 -4.19 8.72
N SER A 362 8.71 -3.93 7.77
CA SER A 362 8.39 -3.14 6.58
C SER A 362 7.45 -3.91 5.65
N SER A 363 6.47 -3.18 5.11
CA SER A 363 5.52 -3.66 4.12
C SER A 363 5.81 -3.11 2.71
N VAL A 364 6.83 -2.26 2.56
CA VAL A 364 7.12 -1.54 1.31
C VAL A 364 7.56 -2.52 0.24
N LYS A 365 6.79 -2.56 -0.85
CA LYS A 365 7.05 -3.34 -2.06
C LYS A 365 7.32 -2.48 -3.28
N HIS A 366 6.81 -1.25 -3.30
CA HIS A 366 7.01 -0.32 -4.40
C HIS A 366 7.44 1.03 -3.84
N LEU A 367 8.59 1.52 -4.30
CA LEU A 367 9.17 2.79 -3.86
C LEU A 367 9.51 3.62 -5.09
N ASP A 368 8.87 4.79 -5.21
CA ASP A 368 9.16 5.76 -6.26
C ASP A 368 9.73 7.03 -5.63
N LEU A 369 11.00 7.32 -5.92
CA LEU A 369 11.72 8.52 -5.46
C LEU A 369 12.11 9.42 -6.64
N SER A 370 11.41 9.31 -7.78
CA SER A 370 11.81 10.01 -9.01
C SER A 370 11.88 11.53 -8.85
N ASN A 371 12.76 12.15 -9.64
CA ASN A 371 12.98 13.60 -9.75
C ASN A 371 13.46 14.27 -8.45
N ASN A 372 14.13 13.51 -7.57
CA ASN A 372 14.74 14.03 -6.35
C ASN A 372 16.27 14.02 -6.47
N ASP A 373 16.94 15.04 -5.95
CA ASP A 373 18.41 15.15 -5.97
C ASP A 373 19.11 14.22 -4.95
N LEU A 374 18.98 12.89 -5.11
CA LEU A 374 19.67 11.91 -4.24
C LEU A 374 21.18 11.95 -4.45
N GLN A 375 21.61 12.08 -5.71
CA GLN A 375 22.98 11.90 -6.16
C GLN A 375 23.54 10.52 -5.77
N ASP A 376 24.81 10.25 -6.08
CA ASP A 376 25.45 8.99 -5.72
C ASP A 376 25.47 8.73 -4.21
N SER A 377 25.56 9.81 -3.41
CA SER A 377 25.67 9.71 -1.96
C SER A 377 24.36 9.27 -1.29
N GLY A 378 23.20 9.76 -1.74
CA GLY A 378 21.90 9.33 -1.27
C GLY A 378 21.59 7.89 -1.70
N VAL A 379 21.90 7.55 -2.96
CA VAL A 379 21.76 6.18 -3.48
C VAL A 379 22.61 5.19 -2.69
N LYS A 380 23.85 5.54 -2.36
CA LYS A 380 24.73 4.69 -1.55
C LYS A 380 24.14 4.39 -0.17
N LEU A 381 23.50 5.37 0.46
CA LEU A 381 22.82 5.16 1.75
C LEU A 381 21.59 4.27 1.60
N LEU A 382 20.80 4.46 0.55
CA LEU A 382 19.64 3.63 0.24
C LEU A 382 20.05 2.16 -0.03
N CYS A 383 21.20 1.96 -0.68
CA CYS A 383 21.77 0.65 -0.98
C CYS A 383 22.05 -0.18 0.28
N GLU A 384 22.36 0.44 1.43
CA GLU A 384 22.54 -0.30 2.69
C GLU A 384 21.25 -1.02 3.13
N GLY A 385 20.09 -0.41 2.89
CA GLY A 385 18.79 -1.00 3.15
C GLY A 385 18.41 -2.06 2.11
N LEU A 386 18.72 -1.82 0.83
CA LEU A 386 18.47 -2.76 -0.27
C LEU A 386 19.25 -4.07 -0.13
N LYS A 387 20.45 -4.04 0.47
CA LYS A 387 21.26 -5.25 0.74
C LYS A 387 20.63 -6.15 1.81
N SER A 388 19.77 -5.60 2.67
CA SER A 388 19.20 -6.34 3.80
C SER A 388 18.36 -7.53 3.31
N PRO A 389 18.45 -8.71 3.94
CA PRO A 389 17.56 -9.84 3.66
C PRO A 389 16.11 -9.58 4.05
N HIS A 390 15.85 -8.49 4.79
CA HIS A 390 14.50 -8.07 5.16
C HIS A 390 13.88 -7.09 4.16
N CYS A 391 14.63 -6.65 3.15
CA CYS A 391 14.10 -5.83 2.08
C CYS A 391 13.11 -6.65 1.24
N LYS A 392 11.87 -6.16 1.12
CA LYS A 392 10.77 -6.81 0.37
C LYS A 392 10.38 -6.02 -0.88
N LEU A 393 11.26 -5.13 -1.33
CA LEU A 393 11.00 -4.22 -2.43
C LEU A 393 10.99 -4.98 -3.76
N ASP A 394 9.91 -4.88 -4.52
CA ASP A 394 9.74 -5.49 -5.83
C ASP A 394 10.04 -4.48 -6.96
N TYR A 395 9.65 -3.22 -6.76
CA TYR A 395 9.83 -2.09 -7.68
C TYR A 395 10.56 -0.92 -7.01
N LEU A 396 11.55 -0.36 -7.72
CA LEU A 396 12.24 0.86 -7.35
C LEU A 396 12.31 1.83 -8.54
N SER A 397 11.88 3.07 -8.36
CA SER A 397 12.16 4.16 -9.31
C SER A 397 13.07 5.21 -8.68
N LEU A 398 14.16 5.48 -9.38
CA LEU A 398 15.13 6.54 -9.10
C LEU A 398 15.33 7.41 -10.36
N SER A 399 14.30 7.54 -11.19
CA SER A 399 14.35 8.33 -12.41
C SER A 399 14.65 9.80 -12.09
N GLY A 400 15.57 10.45 -12.81
CA GLY A 400 15.88 11.87 -12.60
C GLY A 400 16.51 12.17 -11.23
N CYS A 401 17.38 11.29 -10.72
CA CYS A 401 17.96 11.41 -9.38
C CYS A 401 19.43 11.83 -9.36
N VAL A 402 19.95 12.32 -10.49
CA VAL A 402 21.34 12.78 -10.67
C VAL A 402 22.36 11.69 -10.31
N ILE A 403 22.06 10.45 -10.68
CA ILE A 403 22.92 9.28 -10.43
C ILE A 403 23.99 9.20 -11.49
N THR A 404 25.26 9.03 -11.09
CA THR A 404 26.39 8.81 -12.00
C THR A 404 26.84 7.34 -11.97
N GLU A 405 27.96 7.03 -12.63
CA GLU A 405 28.53 5.68 -12.64
C GLU A 405 28.83 5.14 -11.24
N VAL A 406 29.15 6.03 -10.28
CA VAL A 406 29.44 5.64 -8.89
C VAL A 406 28.17 5.14 -8.18
N GLY A 407 27.05 5.85 -8.33
CA GLY A 407 25.76 5.44 -7.80
C GLY A 407 25.20 4.22 -8.54
N GLY A 408 25.36 4.17 -9.86
CA GLY A 408 25.01 2.99 -10.68
C GLY A 408 25.76 1.73 -10.24
N ALA A 409 27.07 1.84 -10.00
CA ALA A 409 27.88 0.73 -9.46
C ALA A 409 27.41 0.31 -8.06
N SER A 410 27.03 1.26 -7.21
CA SER A 410 26.51 0.98 -5.86
C SER A 410 25.17 0.21 -5.91
N LEU A 411 24.27 0.61 -6.81
CA LEU A 411 23.00 -0.09 -7.06
C LEU A 411 23.23 -1.50 -7.61
N ALA A 412 24.09 -1.63 -8.63
CA ALA A 412 24.45 -2.93 -9.20
C ALA A 412 24.99 -3.87 -8.12
N ALA A 413 25.88 -3.39 -7.26
CA ALA A 413 26.40 -4.17 -6.13
C ALA A 413 25.29 -4.59 -5.16
N ALA A 414 24.40 -3.66 -4.76
CA ALA A 414 23.31 -3.96 -3.83
C ALA A 414 22.32 -4.98 -4.39
N LEU A 415 21.95 -4.85 -5.67
CA LEU A 415 20.94 -5.69 -6.32
C LEU A 415 21.50 -7.03 -6.84
N SER A 416 22.82 -7.16 -6.97
CA SER A 416 23.49 -8.43 -7.31
C SER A 416 23.33 -9.50 -6.22
N SER A 417 23.01 -9.10 -4.98
CA SER A 417 22.80 -10.05 -3.89
C SER A 417 21.62 -10.98 -4.16
N ASN A 418 21.76 -12.26 -3.80
CA ASN A 418 20.68 -13.24 -3.87
C ASN A 418 19.48 -12.87 -2.98
N SER A 419 19.71 -12.08 -1.93
CA SER A 419 18.66 -11.59 -1.03
C SER A 419 17.77 -10.51 -1.67
N SER A 420 18.18 -9.89 -2.78
CA SER A 420 17.41 -8.83 -3.41
C SER A 420 16.11 -9.35 -4.03
N SER A 421 14.99 -8.79 -3.58
CA SER A 421 13.66 -9.02 -4.14
C SER A 421 13.36 -8.15 -5.36
N VAL A 422 14.13 -7.08 -5.61
CA VAL A 422 13.83 -6.11 -6.67
C VAL A 422 13.87 -6.79 -8.04
N ARG A 423 12.80 -6.62 -8.82
CA ARG A 423 12.69 -7.13 -10.20
C ARG A 423 12.43 -6.04 -11.22
N GLU A 424 11.98 -4.87 -10.77
CA GLU A 424 11.73 -3.73 -11.62
C GLU A 424 12.51 -2.51 -11.12
N LEU A 425 13.29 -1.92 -12.03
CA LEU A 425 14.09 -0.74 -11.74
C LEU A 425 13.91 0.30 -12.84
N ASP A 426 13.63 1.53 -12.44
CA ASP A 426 13.66 2.69 -13.31
C ASP A 426 14.81 3.62 -12.92
N LEU A 427 15.75 3.80 -13.85
CA LEU A 427 16.90 4.69 -13.74
C LEU A 427 16.89 5.76 -14.82
N SER A 428 15.75 6.00 -15.47
CA SER A 428 15.64 6.98 -16.55
C SER A 428 16.16 8.36 -16.13
N TYR A 429 16.68 9.16 -17.06
CA TYR A 429 17.26 10.48 -16.78
C TYR A 429 18.39 10.46 -15.73
N ASN A 430 19.28 9.45 -15.79
CA ASN A 430 20.50 9.36 -14.99
C ASN A 430 21.68 8.84 -15.83
N HIS A 431 22.90 8.78 -15.29
CA HIS A 431 24.07 8.23 -15.98
C HIS A 431 24.70 7.07 -15.21
N PRO A 432 24.04 5.90 -15.09
CA PRO A 432 24.49 4.80 -14.24
C PRO A 432 25.80 4.11 -14.71
N GLY A 433 26.24 4.36 -15.94
CA GLY A 433 27.47 3.80 -16.51
C GLY A 433 27.29 2.39 -17.10
N ASP A 434 28.12 2.06 -18.09
CA ASP A 434 28.01 0.82 -18.89
C ASP A 434 28.11 -0.45 -18.02
N SER A 435 28.95 -0.42 -16.99
CA SER A 435 29.16 -1.57 -16.09
C SER A 435 27.92 -1.87 -15.25
N ALA A 436 27.24 -0.83 -14.77
CA ALA A 436 26.01 -0.98 -14.01
C ALA A 436 24.89 -1.51 -14.91
N VAL A 437 24.74 -0.98 -16.12
CA VAL A 437 23.76 -1.45 -17.12
C VAL A 437 23.90 -2.96 -17.35
N LYS A 438 25.13 -3.45 -17.51
CA LYS A 438 25.41 -4.89 -17.65
C LYS A 438 24.93 -5.71 -16.45
N LEU A 439 25.31 -5.31 -15.24
CA LEU A 439 25.03 -6.08 -14.03
C LEU A 439 23.54 -6.05 -13.66
N LEU A 440 22.88 -4.90 -13.83
CA LEU A 440 21.46 -4.72 -13.53
C LEU A 440 20.58 -5.53 -14.49
N SER A 441 20.90 -5.51 -15.79
CA SER A 441 20.15 -6.25 -16.82
C SER A 441 20.22 -7.78 -16.66
N GLN A 442 21.26 -8.32 -15.99
CA GLN A 442 21.36 -9.75 -15.71
C GLN A 442 20.36 -10.25 -14.66
N ARG A 443 19.83 -9.36 -13.81
CA ARG A 443 19.08 -9.74 -12.60
C ARG A 443 17.62 -9.31 -12.61
N LEU A 444 17.32 -8.21 -13.31
CA LEU A 444 16.00 -7.61 -13.34
C LEU A 444 15.11 -8.21 -14.42
N ASN A 445 13.80 -8.12 -14.23
CA ASN A 445 12.80 -8.47 -15.24
C ASN A 445 12.44 -7.24 -16.09
N THR A 446 12.37 -6.07 -15.44
CA THR A 446 12.08 -4.79 -16.09
C THR A 446 13.18 -3.80 -15.74
N LEU A 447 13.78 -3.21 -16.76
CA LEU A 447 14.80 -2.18 -16.60
C LEU A 447 14.49 -1.01 -17.54
N ARG A 448 14.31 0.18 -16.96
CA ARG A 448 14.12 1.43 -17.71
C ARG A 448 15.37 2.29 -17.60
N LEU A 449 15.91 2.67 -18.75
CA LEU A 449 17.15 3.43 -18.93
C LEU A 449 16.94 4.57 -19.96
N SER A 450 15.73 5.17 -19.98
CA SER A 450 15.44 6.26 -20.90
C SER A 450 16.37 7.45 -20.61
N SER A 451 16.88 8.14 -21.64
CA SER A 451 17.74 9.32 -21.48
C SER A 451 18.94 9.09 -20.53
N CYS A 452 19.63 7.96 -20.66
CA CYS A 452 20.71 7.58 -19.74
C CYS A 452 22.15 7.84 -20.23
N GLY A 453 22.30 8.39 -21.43
CA GLY A 453 23.61 8.56 -22.07
C GLY A 453 24.30 7.23 -22.38
N LEU A 454 23.52 6.21 -22.77
CA LEU A 454 24.05 4.88 -23.09
C LEU A 454 25.02 4.93 -24.28
N SER A 455 26.16 4.26 -24.15
CA SER A 455 27.18 4.18 -25.20
C SER A 455 27.08 2.89 -26.04
N GLU A 456 27.89 2.76 -27.09
CA GLU A 456 28.05 1.49 -27.81
C GLU A 456 28.50 0.33 -26.89
N ARG A 457 29.27 0.63 -25.83
CA ARG A 457 29.67 -0.39 -24.84
C ARG A 457 28.47 -0.87 -24.02
N SER A 458 27.54 0.02 -23.67
CA SER A 458 26.26 -0.36 -23.07
C SER A 458 25.48 -1.29 -24.00
N CYS A 459 25.39 -0.99 -25.30
CA CYS A 459 24.71 -1.85 -26.28
C CYS A 459 25.38 -3.23 -26.40
N ALA A 460 26.72 -3.29 -26.47
CA ALA A 460 27.46 -4.55 -26.49
C ALA A 460 27.26 -5.36 -25.20
N ALA A 461 27.21 -4.70 -24.05
CA ALA A 461 26.95 -5.34 -22.76
C ALA A 461 25.53 -5.91 -22.69
N LEU A 462 24.51 -5.13 -23.08
CA LEU A 462 23.12 -5.59 -23.16
C LEU A 462 22.97 -6.75 -24.14
N SER A 463 23.62 -6.69 -25.30
CA SER A 463 23.67 -7.77 -26.28
C SER A 463 24.22 -9.08 -25.70
N SER A 464 25.30 -9.00 -24.92
CA SER A 464 25.86 -10.13 -24.18
C SER A 464 24.90 -10.69 -23.12
N VAL A 465 24.08 -9.84 -22.49
CA VAL A 465 23.09 -10.27 -21.50
C VAL A 465 21.89 -10.94 -22.18
N LEU A 466 21.35 -10.32 -23.23
CA LEU A 466 20.23 -10.86 -24.00
C LEU A 466 20.54 -12.22 -24.64
N SER A 467 21.81 -12.46 -24.99
CA SER A 467 22.26 -13.74 -25.51
C SER A 467 22.54 -14.82 -24.45
N SER A 468 22.49 -14.48 -23.16
CA SER A 468 22.77 -15.40 -22.05
C SER A 468 21.55 -16.21 -21.62
N GLN A 469 21.74 -17.51 -21.34
CA GLN A 469 20.71 -18.39 -20.78
C GLN A 469 20.19 -17.91 -19.41
N SER A 470 21.06 -17.24 -18.64
CA SER A 470 20.74 -16.73 -17.31
C SER A 470 19.94 -15.42 -17.33
N SER A 471 19.70 -14.84 -18.50
CA SER A 471 18.95 -13.59 -18.63
C SER A 471 17.55 -13.72 -18.03
N SER A 472 17.15 -12.71 -17.25
CA SER A 472 15.81 -12.56 -16.68
C SER A 472 15.02 -11.40 -17.31
N VAL A 473 15.69 -10.53 -18.08
CA VAL A 473 15.06 -9.32 -18.60
C VAL A 473 14.00 -9.66 -19.64
N LYS A 474 12.81 -9.11 -19.41
CA LYS A 474 11.62 -9.23 -20.28
C LYS A 474 11.20 -7.89 -20.84
N HIS A 475 11.42 -6.80 -20.09
CA HIS A 475 11.03 -5.46 -20.51
C HIS A 475 12.24 -4.54 -20.41
N LEU A 476 12.60 -3.91 -21.53
CA LEU A 476 13.74 -3.02 -21.62
C LEU A 476 13.33 -1.73 -22.33
N ASP A 477 13.48 -0.61 -21.64
CA ASP A 477 13.27 0.72 -22.20
C ASP A 477 14.61 1.44 -22.31
N LEU A 478 15.05 1.68 -23.55
CA LEU A 478 16.29 2.38 -23.89
C LEU A 478 16.02 3.71 -24.59
N SER A 479 14.79 4.22 -24.52
CA SER A 479 14.36 5.40 -25.27
C SER A 479 15.22 6.64 -25.01
N ASN A 480 15.25 7.58 -25.95
CA ASN A 480 15.95 8.86 -25.85
C ASN A 480 17.46 8.74 -25.54
N ASN A 481 18.09 7.65 -25.96
CA ASN A 481 19.55 7.51 -25.95
C ASN A 481 20.07 7.61 -27.38
N ASP A 482 21.19 8.31 -27.59
CA ASP A 482 21.81 8.44 -28.92
C ASP A 482 22.56 7.15 -29.32
N LEU A 483 21.79 6.06 -29.52
CA LEU A 483 22.34 4.75 -29.85
C LEU A 483 22.80 4.66 -31.31
N GLN A 484 22.12 5.41 -32.20
CA GLN A 484 22.30 5.39 -33.65
C GLN A 484 22.18 3.97 -34.24
N ASP A 485 22.48 3.82 -35.52
CA ASP A 485 22.43 2.50 -36.17
C ASP A 485 23.49 1.53 -35.64
N SER A 486 24.65 2.03 -35.21
CA SER A 486 25.76 1.19 -34.71
C SER A 486 25.42 0.53 -33.38
N GLY A 487 24.89 1.28 -32.41
CA GLY A 487 24.45 0.76 -31.13
C GLY A 487 23.30 -0.24 -31.28
N VAL A 488 22.32 0.07 -32.13
CA VAL A 488 21.21 -0.85 -32.44
C VAL A 488 21.70 -2.13 -33.10
N LYS A 489 22.66 -2.06 -34.01
CA LYS A 489 23.25 -3.24 -34.64
C LYS A 489 23.94 -4.14 -33.62
N LEU A 490 24.60 -3.58 -32.60
CA LEU A 490 25.17 -4.37 -31.50
C LEU A 490 24.07 -5.08 -30.69
N LEU A 491 22.98 -4.38 -30.35
CA LEU A 491 21.83 -4.97 -29.65
C LEU A 491 21.21 -6.11 -30.46
N CYS A 492 21.12 -5.96 -31.78
CA CYS A 492 20.58 -6.97 -32.69
C CYS A 492 21.30 -8.32 -32.60
N GLU A 493 22.60 -8.35 -32.32
CA GLU A 493 23.33 -9.61 -32.13
C GLU A 493 22.80 -10.41 -30.94
N GLY A 494 22.40 -9.74 -29.86
CA GLY A 494 21.79 -10.37 -28.69
C GLY A 494 20.35 -10.81 -28.95
N LEU A 495 19.57 -9.98 -29.65
CA LEU A 495 18.17 -10.27 -30.00
C LEU A 495 18.02 -11.51 -30.91
N LYS A 496 19.02 -11.82 -31.74
CA LYS A 496 19.05 -13.03 -32.58
C LYS A 496 19.21 -14.32 -31.77
N SER A 497 19.65 -14.24 -30.53
CA SER A 497 19.94 -15.44 -29.73
C SER A 497 18.65 -16.18 -29.36
N PRO A 498 18.62 -17.53 -29.41
CA PRO A 498 17.53 -18.34 -28.88
C PRO A 498 17.37 -18.24 -27.35
N HIS A 499 18.31 -17.60 -26.67
CA HIS A 499 18.25 -17.36 -25.23
C HIS A 499 17.65 -16.01 -24.87
N CYS A 500 17.35 -15.16 -25.85
CA CYS A 500 16.67 -13.90 -25.61
C CYS A 500 15.23 -14.17 -25.11
N LYS A 501 14.88 -13.59 -23.96
CA LYS A 501 13.55 -13.73 -23.32
C LYS A 501 12.79 -12.40 -23.30
N LEU A 502 13.22 -11.44 -24.11
CA LEU A 502 12.67 -10.10 -24.13
C LEU A 502 11.26 -10.13 -24.73
N ASP A 503 10.28 -9.65 -23.98
CA ASP A 503 8.88 -9.51 -24.39
C ASP A 503 8.60 -8.09 -24.92
N SER A 504 9.26 -7.06 -24.38
CA SER A 504 9.04 -5.64 -24.70
C SER A 504 10.35 -4.87 -24.83
N LEU A 505 10.49 -4.11 -25.92
CA LEU A 505 11.64 -3.26 -26.22
C LEU A 505 11.17 -1.87 -26.67
N SER A 506 11.56 -0.82 -25.96
CA SER A 506 11.45 0.56 -26.46
C SER A 506 12.82 1.10 -26.88
N LEU A 507 12.86 1.59 -28.11
CA LEU A 507 13.98 2.27 -28.76
C LEU A 507 13.51 3.63 -29.32
N SER A 508 12.48 4.22 -28.71
CA SER A 508 11.97 5.51 -29.16
C SER A 508 13.04 6.60 -29.05
N GLY A 509 13.14 7.51 -30.02
CA GLY A 509 14.08 8.63 -29.95
C GLY A 509 15.56 8.22 -29.91
N CYS A 510 15.92 7.09 -30.53
CA CYS A 510 17.27 6.54 -30.50
C CYS A 510 18.13 6.87 -31.74
N VAL A 511 17.66 7.80 -32.58
CA VAL A 511 18.34 8.26 -33.81
C VAL A 511 18.55 7.10 -34.81
N ILE A 512 17.55 6.22 -34.92
CA ILE A 512 17.59 5.04 -35.79
C ILE A 512 17.21 5.43 -37.22
N THR A 513 18.02 5.04 -38.20
CA THR A 513 17.72 5.23 -39.64
C THR A 513 17.22 3.94 -40.29
N GLU A 514 17.04 3.94 -41.61
CA GLU A 514 16.71 2.73 -42.37
C GLU A 514 17.70 1.57 -42.16
N VAL A 515 18.98 1.88 -41.91
CA VAL A 515 20.02 0.86 -41.70
C VAL A 515 19.82 0.11 -40.38
N GLY A 516 19.58 0.84 -39.29
CA GLY A 516 19.26 0.27 -37.99
C GLY A 516 17.90 -0.43 -38.01
N GLY A 517 16.90 0.17 -38.67
CA GLY A 517 15.58 -0.45 -38.88
C GLY A 517 15.66 -1.79 -39.63
N ALA A 518 16.47 -1.88 -40.69
CA ALA A 518 16.71 -3.12 -41.41
C ALA A 518 17.45 -4.17 -40.55
N SER A 519 18.39 -3.73 -39.70
CA SER A 519 19.11 -4.62 -38.78
C SER A 519 18.17 -5.22 -37.72
N LEU A 520 17.28 -4.40 -37.15
CA LEU A 520 16.22 -4.87 -36.24
C LEU A 520 15.26 -5.83 -36.96
N ALA A 521 14.87 -5.53 -38.20
CA ALA A 521 14.01 -6.39 -39.00
C ALA A 521 14.62 -7.79 -39.15
N ALA A 522 15.91 -7.84 -39.48
CA ALA A 522 16.66 -9.08 -39.61
C ALA A 522 16.76 -9.83 -38.27
N ALA A 523 17.04 -9.14 -37.15
CA ALA A 523 17.14 -9.77 -35.84
C ALA A 523 15.81 -10.38 -35.37
N LEU A 524 14.71 -9.64 -35.53
CA LEU A 524 13.38 -10.07 -35.09
C LEU A 524 12.74 -11.08 -36.05
N SER A 525 13.26 -11.23 -37.27
CA SER A 525 12.87 -12.30 -38.21
C SER A 525 13.34 -13.69 -37.82
N SER A 526 14.25 -13.79 -36.84
CA SER A 526 14.69 -15.08 -36.33
C SER A 526 13.54 -15.77 -35.60
N ASN A 527 13.32 -17.07 -35.88
CA ASN A 527 12.27 -17.89 -35.24
C ASN A 527 12.42 -17.99 -33.70
N SER A 528 13.52 -17.47 -33.15
CA SER A 528 13.85 -17.41 -31.73
C SER A 528 13.33 -16.17 -31.00
N SER A 529 12.87 -15.14 -31.71
CA SER A 529 12.44 -13.89 -31.07
C SER A 529 11.19 -14.09 -30.22
N SER A 530 11.22 -13.59 -28.98
CA SER A 530 10.07 -13.53 -28.06
C SER A 530 9.39 -12.15 -28.02
N VAL A 531 9.95 -11.14 -28.71
CA VAL A 531 9.51 -9.75 -28.60
C VAL A 531 8.09 -9.59 -29.14
N ARG A 532 7.20 -9.12 -28.28
CA ARG A 532 5.78 -8.86 -28.58
C ARG A 532 5.47 -7.39 -28.69
N GLU A 533 6.21 -6.56 -27.97
CA GLU A 533 6.02 -5.12 -27.94
C GLU A 533 7.29 -4.43 -28.41
N LEU A 534 7.17 -3.63 -29.47
CA LEU A 534 8.27 -2.85 -30.02
C LEU A 534 7.82 -1.41 -30.20
N ASP A 535 8.58 -0.50 -29.62
CA ASP A 535 8.39 0.94 -29.80
C ASP A 535 9.62 1.55 -30.49
N LEU A 536 9.40 2.07 -31.70
CA LEU A 536 10.39 2.77 -32.51
C LEU A 536 10.02 4.22 -32.76
N SER A 537 9.09 4.77 -31.96
CA SER A 537 8.58 6.13 -32.18
C SER A 537 9.70 7.17 -32.19
N TYR A 538 9.52 8.29 -32.90
CA TYR A 538 10.52 9.37 -32.98
C TYR A 538 11.90 8.90 -33.52
N ASN A 539 11.88 8.04 -34.54
CA ASN A 539 13.08 7.65 -35.30
C ASN A 539 12.84 7.89 -36.80
N HIS A 540 13.81 7.52 -37.64
CA HIS A 540 13.67 7.56 -39.10
C HIS A 540 13.96 6.20 -39.77
N PRO A 541 13.31 5.10 -39.35
CA PRO A 541 13.53 3.78 -39.92
C PRO A 541 13.03 3.64 -41.38
N GLY A 542 12.33 4.66 -41.91
CA GLY A 542 11.83 4.71 -43.28
C GLY A 542 10.96 3.50 -43.65
N ASP A 543 11.00 3.08 -44.92
CA ASP A 543 10.23 1.92 -45.40
C ASP A 543 10.72 0.59 -44.78
N SER A 544 11.93 0.55 -44.19
CA SER A 544 12.44 -0.62 -43.45
C SER A 544 11.66 -0.89 -42.16
N ALA A 545 11.00 0.12 -41.59
CA ALA A 545 10.03 -0.03 -40.49
C ALA A 545 8.87 -0.96 -40.83
N VAL A 546 8.55 -1.07 -42.12
CA VAL A 546 7.45 -1.93 -42.57
C VAL A 546 7.93 -3.36 -42.83
N LYS A 547 9.21 -3.54 -43.16
CA LYS A 547 9.83 -4.88 -43.14
C LYS A 547 9.81 -5.46 -41.73
N LEU A 548 10.09 -4.64 -40.71
CA LEU A 548 9.94 -5.01 -39.30
C LEU A 548 8.56 -5.61 -38.99
N ASN A 549 7.49 -5.00 -39.50
CA ASN A 549 6.13 -5.53 -39.40
C ASN A 549 6.03 -6.94 -40.04
N MET A 550 6.54 -7.15 -41.26
CA MET A 550 6.43 -8.48 -41.91
C MET A 550 7.07 -9.63 -41.12
N TYR A 551 8.10 -9.33 -40.33
CA TYR A 551 8.92 -10.35 -39.66
C TYR A 551 8.52 -10.59 -38.20
N VAL A 552 8.25 -9.54 -37.42
CA VAL A 552 7.83 -9.65 -36.01
C VAL A 552 6.52 -10.46 -35.89
N PHE A 553 5.64 -10.37 -36.89
CA PHE A 553 4.27 -10.85 -36.76
C PHE A 553 4.00 -12.27 -37.25
N LYS A 554 4.97 -12.93 -37.87
CA LYS A 554 4.74 -14.22 -38.56
C LYS A 554 4.49 -15.40 -37.61
N SER A 555 4.78 -15.26 -36.30
CA SER A 555 4.74 -16.41 -35.37
C SER A 555 4.42 -16.09 -33.90
N ILE A 556 4.17 -14.83 -33.53
CA ILE A 556 4.00 -14.41 -32.13
C ILE A 556 2.58 -13.88 -31.91
N SER A 557 1.86 -14.33 -30.88
CA SER A 557 0.52 -13.82 -30.56
C SER A 557 0.57 -12.52 -29.76
N ASN A 558 -0.36 -11.60 -30.04
CA ASN A 558 -0.55 -10.32 -29.37
C ASN A 558 0.59 -9.30 -29.54
N CYS A 559 0.91 -8.94 -30.78
CA CYS A 559 1.97 -7.99 -31.06
C CYS A 559 1.49 -6.53 -30.98
N ARG A 560 2.28 -5.68 -30.32
CA ARG A 560 2.12 -4.22 -30.30
C ARG A 560 3.30 -3.57 -30.99
N LEU A 561 3.01 -2.67 -31.92
CA LEU A 561 4.03 -1.89 -32.60
C LEU A 561 3.68 -0.41 -32.55
N SER A 562 4.64 0.41 -32.14
CA SER A 562 4.58 1.85 -32.28
C SER A 562 5.61 2.36 -33.28
N LEU A 563 5.12 3.05 -34.31
CA LEU A 563 5.89 3.74 -35.34
C LEU A 563 5.49 5.22 -35.41
N SER A 564 5.14 5.83 -34.28
CA SER A 564 4.76 7.24 -34.26
C SER A 564 5.94 8.13 -34.65
N SER A 565 5.70 9.18 -35.44
CA SER A 565 6.75 10.10 -35.90
C SER A 565 7.97 9.39 -36.52
N CYS A 566 7.73 8.40 -37.37
CA CYS A 566 8.77 7.60 -38.02
C CYS A 566 9.14 8.06 -39.45
N GLY A 567 8.46 9.10 -39.96
CA GLY A 567 8.62 9.55 -41.34
C GLY A 567 8.08 8.54 -42.37
N LEU A 568 6.99 7.85 -42.04
CA LEU A 568 6.39 6.84 -42.90
C LEU A 568 5.82 7.46 -44.19
N SER A 569 5.97 6.74 -45.30
CA SER A 569 5.54 7.17 -46.63
C SER A 569 4.27 6.43 -47.10
N GLU A 570 3.70 6.83 -48.24
CA GLU A 570 2.63 6.08 -48.90
C GLU A 570 3.02 4.60 -49.18
N ARG A 571 4.29 4.34 -49.51
CA ARG A 571 4.81 2.97 -49.71
C ARG A 571 4.77 2.18 -48.41
N SER A 572 5.03 2.84 -47.28
CA SER A 572 4.92 2.24 -45.97
C SER A 572 3.48 1.77 -45.70
N CYS A 573 2.47 2.58 -46.04
CA CYS A 573 1.06 2.20 -45.91
C CYS A 573 0.66 1.02 -46.80
N ALA A 574 1.14 0.96 -48.05
CA ALA A 574 0.90 -0.20 -48.93
C ALA A 574 1.46 -1.50 -48.32
N ALA A 575 2.67 -1.45 -47.77
CA ALA A 575 3.28 -2.62 -47.17
C ALA A 575 2.62 -3.01 -45.83
N LEU A 576 2.20 -2.04 -45.00
CA LEU A 576 1.41 -2.29 -43.80
C LEU A 576 0.06 -2.94 -44.14
N SER A 577 -0.59 -2.46 -45.20
CA SER A 577 -1.83 -3.04 -45.73
C SER A 577 -1.68 -4.51 -46.11
N SER A 578 -0.55 -4.87 -46.76
CA SER A 578 -0.21 -6.26 -47.07
C SER A 578 -0.01 -7.10 -45.79
N VAL A 579 0.63 -6.55 -44.76
CA VAL A 579 0.80 -7.21 -43.46
C VAL A 579 -0.55 -7.46 -42.78
N LEU A 580 -1.39 -6.44 -42.69
CA LEU A 580 -2.72 -6.55 -42.06
C LEU A 580 -3.62 -7.55 -42.81
N SER A 581 -3.43 -7.68 -44.13
CA SER A 581 -4.15 -8.64 -44.97
C SER A 581 -3.66 -10.08 -44.86
N SER A 582 -2.50 -10.33 -44.25
CA SER A 582 -1.86 -11.65 -44.21
C SER A 582 -2.52 -12.59 -43.19
N GLN A 583 -2.72 -13.85 -43.57
CA GLN A 583 -3.21 -14.91 -42.66
C GLN A 583 -2.36 -15.07 -41.39
N SER A 584 -1.05 -14.84 -41.53
CA SER A 584 -0.09 -14.91 -40.43
C SER A 584 -0.08 -13.68 -39.53
N SER A 585 -0.86 -12.62 -39.85
CA SER A 585 -0.90 -11.40 -39.06
C SER A 585 -1.35 -11.69 -37.63
N SER A 586 -0.66 -11.04 -36.69
CA SER A 586 -0.86 -11.15 -35.25
C SER A 586 -0.85 -9.78 -34.55
N VAL A 587 -0.82 -8.71 -35.33
CA VAL A 587 -0.84 -7.32 -34.85
C VAL A 587 -2.16 -7.05 -34.17
N LYS A 588 -2.08 -6.70 -32.90
CA LYS A 588 -3.23 -6.31 -32.07
C LYS A 588 -3.27 -4.80 -31.87
N HIS A 589 -2.12 -4.14 -31.85
CA HIS A 589 -2.00 -2.72 -31.59
C HIS A 589 -0.99 -2.11 -32.56
N LEU A 590 -1.43 -1.08 -33.29
CA LEU A 590 -0.60 -0.36 -34.24
C LEU A 590 -0.77 1.14 -34.00
N ASP A 591 0.33 1.81 -33.66
CA ASP A 591 0.38 3.26 -33.56
C ASP A 591 1.20 3.83 -34.72
N LEU A 592 0.54 4.61 -35.57
CA LEU A 592 1.14 5.32 -36.71
C LEU A 592 1.04 6.85 -36.55
N SER A 593 0.77 7.34 -35.34
CA SER A 593 0.50 8.76 -35.09
C SER A 593 1.62 9.67 -35.58
N ASN A 594 1.29 10.91 -35.94
CA ASN A 594 2.25 11.94 -36.31
C ASN A 594 3.15 11.54 -37.50
N ASN A 595 2.61 10.77 -38.45
CA ASN A 595 3.23 10.51 -39.74
C ASN A 595 2.41 11.20 -40.84
N ASP A 596 3.06 11.79 -41.85
CA ASP A 596 2.38 12.46 -42.95
C ASP A 596 1.80 11.46 -43.97
N LEU A 597 0.81 10.68 -43.54
CA LEU A 597 0.21 9.61 -44.35
C LEU A 597 -0.77 10.15 -45.39
N GLN A 598 -1.45 11.25 -45.07
CA GLN A 598 -2.49 11.89 -45.89
C GLN A 598 -3.64 10.92 -46.24
N ASP A 599 -4.61 11.38 -47.03
CA ASP A 599 -5.75 10.54 -47.44
C ASP A 599 -5.32 9.36 -48.33
N SER A 600 -4.26 9.51 -49.14
CA SER A 600 -3.75 8.46 -50.03
C SER A 600 -3.17 7.28 -49.26
N GLY A 601 -2.30 7.55 -48.27
CA GLY A 601 -1.73 6.52 -47.41
C GLY A 601 -2.81 5.81 -46.59
N VAL A 602 -3.76 6.56 -46.04
CA VAL A 602 -4.87 5.97 -45.28
C VAL A 602 -5.77 5.09 -46.16
N LYS A 603 -6.04 5.48 -47.41
CA LYS A 603 -6.79 4.64 -48.36
C LYS A 603 -6.08 3.31 -48.61
N LEU A 604 -4.76 3.31 -48.76
CA LEU A 604 -3.99 2.07 -48.92
C LEU A 604 -4.06 1.20 -47.66
N LEU A 605 -3.94 1.80 -46.48
CA LEU A 605 -4.08 1.07 -45.21
C LEU A 605 -5.48 0.45 -45.06
N CYS A 606 -6.53 1.16 -45.52
CA CYS A 606 -7.91 0.69 -45.51
C CYS A 606 -8.12 -0.61 -46.30
N GLU A 607 -7.37 -0.84 -47.39
CA GLU A 607 -7.45 -2.11 -48.12
C GLU A 607 -7.06 -3.31 -47.23
N GLY A 608 -6.10 -3.11 -46.32
CA GLY A 608 -5.69 -4.13 -45.36
C GLY A 608 -6.66 -4.30 -44.21
N LEU A 609 -7.22 -3.19 -43.72
CA LEU A 609 -8.23 -3.20 -42.65
C LEU A 609 -9.54 -3.92 -43.06
N LYS A 610 -9.89 -3.92 -44.35
CA LYS A 610 -11.05 -4.66 -44.88
C LYS A 610 -10.88 -6.18 -44.85
N SER A 611 -9.63 -6.66 -44.84
CA SER A 611 -9.35 -8.10 -44.90
C SER A 611 -9.88 -8.83 -43.67
N HIS A 612 -10.49 -10.00 -43.90
CA HIS A 612 -10.92 -10.93 -42.85
C HIS A 612 -9.75 -11.54 -42.06
N HIS A 613 -8.51 -11.34 -42.50
CA HIS A 613 -7.31 -11.74 -41.78
C HIS A 613 -6.78 -10.65 -40.82
N CYS A 614 -7.33 -9.43 -40.88
CA CYS A 614 -6.93 -8.35 -39.98
C CYS A 614 -7.40 -8.63 -38.54
N LYS A 615 -6.47 -8.67 -37.59
CA LYS A 615 -6.72 -8.95 -36.15
C LYS A 615 -6.46 -7.74 -35.24
N LEU A 616 -6.42 -6.56 -35.84
CA LEU A 616 -6.05 -5.32 -35.16
C LEU A 616 -7.17 -4.89 -34.20
N ASP A 617 -6.85 -4.77 -32.91
CA ASP A 617 -7.79 -4.30 -31.89
C ASP A 617 -7.71 -2.78 -31.69
N TYR A 618 -6.49 -2.20 -31.81
CA TYR A 618 -6.21 -0.78 -31.64
C TYR A 618 -5.45 -0.21 -32.84
N LEU A 619 -5.91 0.92 -33.34
CA LEU A 619 -5.23 1.72 -34.36
C LEU A 619 -5.17 3.18 -33.94
N SER A 620 -3.97 3.76 -33.90
CA SER A 620 -3.82 5.22 -33.84
C SER A 620 -3.34 5.78 -35.17
N LEU A 621 -4.06 6.79 -35.65
CA LEU A 621 -3.75 7.61 -36.81
C LEU A 621 -3.79 9.10 -36.41
N SER A 622 -3.56 9.40 -35.13
CA SER A 622 -3.59 10.76 -34.60
C SER A 622 -2.55 11.64 -35.31
N GLY A 623 -2.91 12.84 -35.75
CA GLY A 623 -1.97 13.76 -36.41
C GLY A 623 -1.43 13.28 -37.76
N CYS A 624 -2.19 12.49 -38.53
CA CYS A 624 -1.76 11.92 -39.81
C CYS A 624 -2.20 12.71 -41.06
N VAL A 625 -2.66 13.95 -40.88
CA VAL A 625 -3.12 14.85 -41.96
C VAL A 625 -4.31 14.24 -42.74
N ILE A 626 -5.24 13.63 -42.02
CA ILE A 626 -6.43 12.97 -42.61
C ILE A 626 -7.55 14.01 -42.80
N THR A 627 -8.13 14.07 -43.99
CA THR A 627 -9.30 14.91 -44.31
C THR A 627 -10.59 14.10 -44.36
N GLU A 628 -11.71 14.73 -44.75
CA GLU A 628 -12.99 14.06 -44.95
C GLU A 628 -12.91 12.86 -45.91
N VAL A 629 -12.02 12.93 -46.89
CA VAL A 629 -11.85 11.86 -47.88
C VAL A 629 -11.22 10.61 -47.26
N GLY A 630 -10.16 10.77 -46.46
CA GLY A 630 -9.55 9.68 -45.71
C GLY A 630 -10.45 9.17 -44.59
N GLY A 631 -11.15 10.08 -43.89
CA GLY A 631 -12.15 9.75 -42.88
C GLY A 631 -13.29 8.89 -43.43
N ALA A 632 -13.84 9.25 -44.59
CA ALA A 632 -14.86 8.44 -45.26
C ALA A 632 -14.34 7.06 -45.68
N SER A 633 -13.08 6.97 -46.11
CA SER A 633 -12.42 5.71 -46.49
C SER A 633 -12.27 4.78 -45.28
N LEU A 634 -11.84 5.32 -44.13
CA LEU A 634 -11.76 4.60 -42.86
C LEU A 634 -13.14 4.13 -42.39
N ALA A 635 -14.14 5.01 -42.42
CA ALA A 635 -15.51 4.66 -42.07
C ALA A 635 -16.03 3.50 -42.92
N ALA A 636 -15.78 3.52 -44.23
CA ALA A 636 -16.17 2.45 -45.14
C ALA A 636 -15.44 1.13 -44.82
N ALA A 637 -14.13 1.18 -44.56
CA ALA A 637 -13.33 -0.01 -44.25
C ALA A 637 -13.77 -0.69 -42.94
N LEU A 638 -14.01 0.12 -41.89
CA LEU A 638 -14.34 -0.37 -40.55
C LEU A 638 -15.83 -0.70 -40.37
N SER A 639 -16.70 -0.24 -41.29
CA SER A 639 -18.10 -0.66 -41.36
C SER A 639 -18.30 -2.10 -41.85
N SER A 640 -17.25 -2.73 -42.37
CA SER A 640 -17.30 -4.15 -42.73
C SER A 640 -17.41 -5.05 -41.48
N ASN A 641 -18.18 -6.13 -41.58
CA ASN A 641 -18.34 -7.10 -40.48
C ASN A 641 -17.05 -7.88 -40.15
N SER A 642 -16.02 -7.78 -41.00
CA SER A 642 -14.70 -8.41 -40.81
C SER A 642 -13.73 -7.58 -39.96
N SER A 643 -14.02 -6.31 -39.71
CA SER A 643 -13.13 -5.46 -38.90
C SER A 643 -13.13 -5.87 -37.44
N SER A 644 -11.93 -6.07 -36.88
CA SER A 644 -11.67 -6.39 -35.47
C SER A 644 -11.30 -5.17 -34.62
N VAL A 645 -11.19 -3.98 -35.22
CA VAL A 645 -10.77 -2.75 -34.54
C VAL A 645 -11.82 -2.30 -33.53
N ARG A 646 -11.40 -2.18 -32.27
CA ARG A 646 -12.22 -1.79 -31.10
C ARG A 646 -11.90 -0.38 -30.64
N GLU A 647 -10.66 0.04 -30.82
CA GLU A 647 -10.20 1.36 -30.43
C GLU A 647 -9.50 2.05 -31.60
N LEU A 648 -9.96 3.27 -31.91
CA LEU A 648 -9.45 4.08 -32.99
C LEU A 648 -9.17 5.50 -32.47
N ASP A 649 -7.94 5.96 -32.64
CA ASP A 649 -7.56 7.35 -32.38
C ASP A 649 -7.35 8.11 -33.69
N LEU A 650 -8.18 9.12 -33.91
CA LEU A 650 -8.14 10.06 -35.03
C LEU A 650 -7.93 11.50 -34.56
N SER A 651 -7.49 11.70 -33.32
CA SER A 651 -7.23 13.04 -32.77
C SER A 651 -6.26 13.82 -33.66
N TYR A 652 -6.34 15.15 -33.63
CA TYR A 652 -5.50 16.02 -34.46
C TYR A 652 -5.59 15.76 -35.98
N ASN A 653 -6.77 15.34 -36.46
CA ASN A 653 -7.10 15.23 -37.88
C ASN A 653 -8.40 15.99 -38.21
N HIS A 654 -8.81 15.98 -39.49
CA HIS A 654 -10.06 16.56 -39.98
C HIS A 654 -10.91 15.53 -40.76
N PRO A 655 -11.32 14.40 -40.16
CA PRO A 655 -12.00 13.30 -40.87
C PRO A 655 -13.43 13.61 -41.32
N GLY A 656 -13.99 14.78 -40.97
CA GLY A 656 -15.36 15.18 -41.28
C GLY A 656 -16.43 14.58 -40.36
N ASP A 657 -17.46 15.38 -40.02
CA ASP A 657 -18.51 15.01 -39.06
C ASP A 657 -19.29 13.75 -39.48
N SER A 658 -19.49 13.56 -40.79
CA SER A 658 -20.16 12.39 -41.36
C SER A 658 -19.39 11.09 -41.08
N ALA A 659 -18.06 11.11 -41.24
CA ALA A 659 -17.22 9.94 -40.96
C ALA A 659 -17.18 9.63 -39.46
N VAL A 660 -17.02 10.66 -38.62
CA VAL A 660 -17.04 10.52 -37.15
C VAL A 660 -18.36 9.91 -36.68
N LYS A 661 -19.49 10.35 -37.24
CA LYS A 661 -20.81 9.78 -36.92
C LYS A 661 -20.92 8.31 -37.29
N LEU A 662 -20.47 7.92 -38.49
CA LEU A 662 -20.50 6.52 -38.96
C LEU A 662 -19.60 5.61 -38.12
N LEU A 663 -18.37 6.06 -37.83
CA LEU A 663 -17.42 5.35 -36.97
C LEU A 663 -17.96 5.20 -35.54
N SER A 664 -18.56 6.26 -34.99
CA SER A 664 -19.18 6.24 -33.66
C SER A 664 -20.35 5.24 -33.60
N GLN A 665 -21.20 5.22 -34.62
CA GLN A 665 -22.31 4.27 -34.70
C GLN A 665 -21.82 2.83 -34.74
N ARG A 666 -20.79 2.54 -35.54
CA ARG A 666 -20.18 1.21 -35.65
C ARG A 666 -19.54 0.74 -34.34
N LEU A 667 -18.86 1.63 -33.61
CA LEU A 667 -18.25 1.29 -32.31
C LEU A 667 -19.30 1.14 -31.21
N ASN A 668 -20.42 1.87 -31.30
CA ASN A 668 -21.57 1.71 -30.41
C ASN A 668 -22.34 0.39 -30.61
N THR A 669 -22.33 -0.21 -31.81
CA THR A 669 -22.92 -1.55 -32.01
C THR A 669 -22.05 -2.67 -31.43
N LEU A 670 -20.80 -2.38 -31.06
CA LEU A 670 -19.88 -3.28 -30.36
C LEU A 670 -19.88 -3.06 -28.82
N ARG A 671 -20.80 -2.22 -28.29
CA ARG A 671 -20.78 -1.69 -26.92
C ARG A 671 -21.16 -2.69 -25.82
N ASP A 672 -21.71 -3.85 -26.17
CA ASP A 672 -21.86 -4.97 -25.24
C ASP A 672 -20.52 -5.65 -24.90
N GLU A 673 -19.42 -5.24 -25.55
CA GLU A 673 -18.05 -5.63 -25.19
C GLU A 673 -17.31 -4.49 -24.44
N PRO A 674 -16.61 -4.78 -23.32
CA PRO A 674 -16.18 -3.75 -22.34
C PRO A 674 -15.02 -2.80 -22.75
N LYS A 675 -14.64 -2.66 -24.04
CA LYS A 675 -13.42 -1.92 -24.46
C LYS A 675 -13.48 -1.17 -25.80
N CYS A 676 -14.64 -0.74 -26.28
CA CYS A 676 -14.72 0.02 -27.54
C CYS A 676 -14.62 1.54 -27.30
N LYS A 677 -13.70 2.25 -27.99
CA LYS A 677 -13.48 3.71 -27.85
C LYS A 677 -13.09 4.38 -29.17
N LEU A 678 -13.65 5.56 -29.43
CA LEU A 678 -13.22 6.46 -30.50
C LEU A 678 -12.67 7.74 -29.86
N LEU A 679 -11.42 8.09 -30.16
CA LEU A 679 -10.84 9.37 -29.78
C LEU A 679 -10.78 10.26 -31.02
N ALA A 680 -11.51 11.39 -31.00
CA ALA A 680 -11.51 12.38 -32.06
C ALA A 680 -11.66 13.77 -31.44
N GLU A 681 -10.55 14.46 -31.19
CA GLU A 681 -10.58 15.86 -30.78
C GLU A 681 -10.84 16.77 -31.99
N ASN A 682 -12.06 17.31 -32.08
CA ASN A 682 -12.33 18.52 -32.86
C ASN A 682 -12.13 19.74 -31.95
N ARG A 683 -11.34 20.74 -32.39
CA ARG A 683 -11.28 22.05 -31.72
C ARG A 683 -12.72 22.53 -31.43
N ASN A 684 -13.10 22.49 -30.15
CA ASN A 684 -14.36 22.97 -29.51
C ASN A 684 -15.38 21.97 -28.93
N LYS A 685 -15.21 20.63 -28.95
CA LYS A 685 -16.05 19.77 -28.08
C LYS A 685 -15.30 18.52 -27.60
N LEU A 686 -15.02 18.46 -26.29
CA LEU A 686 -14.81 17.18 -25.62
C LEU A 686 -16.12 16.38 -25.71
N LEU A 687 -16.13 15.30 -26.50
CA LEU A 687 -17.06 14.20 -26.27
C LEU A 687 -16.38 13.25 -25.28
N HIS A 688 -16.49 13.55 -23.99
CA HIS A 688 -16.44 12.49 -22.99
C HIS A 688 -17.72 11.65 -23.15
N PHE A 689 -17.56 10.35 -23.39
CA PHE A 689 -18.61 9.35 -23.19
C PHE A 689 -18.22 8.42 -22.06
#